data_AF-A0A1H8EHX1-F1
#
_entry.id   AF-A0A1H8EHX1-F1
#
_cell.length_a   1.000
_cell.length_b   1.000
_cell.length_c   1.000
_cell.angle_alpha   90.00
_cell.angle_beta   90.00
_cell.angle_gamma   90.00
#
_symmetry.space_group_name_H-M   'P 1'
#
loop_
_entity.id
_entity.type
_entity.pdbx_description
1 polymer ?
#
loop_
_entity_poly.entity_id
_entity_poly.type
_entity_poly.pdbx_seq_one_letter_code
_entity_poly.pdbx_strand_id
1 'polypeptide(L)'
;MTNSAPVFTAGSDDPFMRVSTSATGAQADGVSSQAVFSPDGTKVAFESSADNLVSGDTNGQGDVFVKDLKTGAITLVSTNASGVQGDGWSYQPVFSADGTKVAFASGAHNLVPGDTNQTLDIFVKDLTTGAITRVSTSASGAQADFQSTNPIFSPDGTKVAFLSDADNLVPGDTDHLRDLFLKDLNTGAITRVGPSAYNAEAGDRGDQNGVAPSFSPDGTKIVFASSTGRGQGNDIYIKDLSTGTTTLVSVSASGVHGNFGSYDPVFSPDGTKVAYYTFADNLVPGSSNFGMGNIVIKDLTTGVITLVSASADGVRQDSGGAQKPVFSPDGTKIAFYSSATNLVPGVNGYEVYVKDLTTDAITAVSTNGGRPFEIGTSQTPAFSPDGTKLAFESSNSILVPGDTNRLQDIFIRDLSKPSVTQANLTDNGAAHVSTSRTVFIVGTYTAVASPQDGNLGTATATVDVTDGKVTWSYDVSHANIAPLAAGQTHADTFILILGNGSGASVTQNITVTLTGIDDAPVISSGTTASFAENGTAAAYQIAATDVDSPTLTYSLSGTDATLFNVSAAGDVTFKSAPDFEAPKDANRDNVYDITVVVSDGTKLTTKNVAITVTDVNDTTGGGVLTVTGSMGFTSIDRATINISVTGNLHETGSSGVISNSTINDLGSLNETQAMLALVNDTVTGGSLGAIVANGGSITFDNVHLDGVSLGATSGGLMESVAGSTNTFNNLTLKVGAVFDGNAGSVLDVSGTLNNGGKIELFNAAKAVLTGDTAMIGNGEIKLDPGASILNSGAHHTLDLEGGTIDGAGTIGNGDHSLTLDIGFSGTLDANGSQPLEVNTGNAVTSNGLIEALQGSFNFDDAVFNTFGTVTADQGGTIDFRNGLTNGGIVNVHTGSEVDVSGNFVNNGTVLDSGVLKVENLSGTGTVSVNNGTLAVTGNLGGNVVLTGTNSFVFGPDARQTSGVISNYTPGTTLVLDGFDTKVDEAFNTQTNILTLTDADHHMMTLHLAPGSLIPQAHGAASDFLI
;
A
#
# COMPACT_ATOMS: atom_id res chain seq x y z
N MET A 1 32.22 27.97 -3.24
CA MET A 1 33.18 28.93 -3.85
C MET A 1 32.57 29.51 -5.11
N THR A 2 32.94 30.74 -5.44
CA THR A 2 32.56 31.48 -6.65
C THR A 2 33.30 30.92 -7.87
N ASN A 3 32.64 30.83 -9.03
CA ASN A 3 33.25 31.37 -10.24
C ASN A 3 32.22 31.65 -11.35
N SER A 4 32.16 32.93 -11.70
CA SER A 4 32.07 33.52 -13.04
C SER A 4 31.49 32.68 -14.17
N ALA A 5 30.30 33.06 -14.60
CA ALA A 5 29.80 32.79 -15.93
C ALA A 5 30.80 33.22 -17.02
N PRO A 6 30.79 32.53 -18.17
CA PRO A 6 30.60 33.23 -19.41
C PRO A 6 29.22 32.91 -20.01
N VAL A 7 28.72 33.95 -20.65
CA VAL A 7 27.43 34.13 -21.32
C VAL A 7 27.31 33.25 -22.57
N PHE A 8 26.14 32.62 -22.75
CA PHE A 8 25.54 32.47 -24.07
C PHE A 8 24.25 33.32 -24.08
N THR A 9 24.20 34.41 -24.84
CA THR A 9 22.96 35.10 -25.21
C THR A 9 22.75 34.89 -26.72
N ALA A 10 21.53 34.71 -27.24
CA ALA A 10 20.25 35.18 -26.75
C ALA A 10 19.13 34.11 -26.81
N GLY A 11 18.31 34.10 -25.75
CA GLY A 11 16.85 33.90 -25.82
C GLY A 11 16.31 32.47 -25.86
N SER A 12 16.01 31.88 -24.69
CA SER A 12 14.76 31.13 -24.39
C SER A 12 14.86 30.19 -23.17
N ASP A 13 16.04 29.97 -22.58
CA ASP A 13 16.25 28.96 -21.52
C ASP A 13 16.22 29.50 -20.08
N ASP A 14 16.20 30.83 -19.86
CA ASP A 14 15.99 31.38 -18.52
C ASP A 14 14.56 31.03 -18.07
N PRO A 15 14.37 30.38 -16.91
CA PRO A 15 13.03 30.13 -16.41
C PRO A 15 12.36 31.40 -15.84
N PHE A 16 13.10 32.48 -15.66
CA PHE A 16 12.56 33.77 -15.25
C PHE A 16 12.51 34.75 -16.41
N MET A 17 11.46 35.57 -16.45
CA MET A 17 11.31 36.69 -17.36
C MET A 17 10.81 37.90 -16.59
N ARG A 18 11.52 39.03 -16.66
CA ARG A 18 11.01 40.31 -16.14
C ARG A 18 9.95 40.87 -17.08
N VAL A 19 8.75 41.08 -16.56
CA VAL A 19 7.59 41.62 -17.29
C VAL A 19 7.57 43.14 -17.28
N SER A 20 7.93 43.76 -16.15
CA SER A 20 8.01 45.21 -15.93
C SER A 20 9.18 45.82 -16.70
N THR A 21 9.04 45.83 -18.03
CA THR A 21 10.01 46.39 -18.96
C THR A 21 9.32 47.22 -20.02
N SER A 22 10.00 48.26 -20.50
CA SER A 22 9.57 49.02 -21.67
C SER A 22 9.53 48.14 -22.93
N ALA A 23 8.99 48.66 -24.03
CA ALA A 23 8.96 47.94 -25.31
C ALA A 23 10.37 47.58 -25.86
N THR A 24 11.41 48.29 -25.43
CA THR A 24 12.80 48.01 -25.81
C THR A 24 13.52 47.07 -24.82
N GLY A 25 12.82 46.62 -23.78
CA GLY A 25 13.37 45.75 -22.73
C GLY A 25 14.06 46.50 -21.59
N ALA A 26 13.96 47.83 -21.50
CA ALA A 26 14.50 48.58 -20.37
C ALA A 26 13.69 48.27 -19.10
N GLN A 27 14.35 48.04 -17.97
CA GLN A 27 13.73 47.79 -16.67
C GLN A 27 12.91 49.01 -16.21
N ALA A 28 11.77 48.77 -15.55
CA ALA A 28 11.03 49.79 -14.82
C ALA A 28 11.94 50.51 -13.81
N ASP A 29 11.88 51.83 -13.72
CA ASP A 29 12.64 52.61 -12.72
C ASP A 29 11.85 52.95 -11.45
N GLY A 30 10.59 52.51 -11.39
CA GLY A 30 9.73 52.54 -10.22
C GLY A 30 9.26 51.14 -9.82
N VAL A 31 8.52 51.05 -8.71
CA VAL A 31 7.91 49.80 -8.24
C VAL A 31 6.84 49.31 -9.23
N SER A 32 6.77 48.01 -9.47
CA SER A 32 5.66 47.33 -10.15
C SER A 32 5.09 46.21 -9.28
N SER A 33 3.76 46.08 -9.25
CA SER A 33 3.04 45.14 -8.38
C SER A 33 1.75 44.59 -9.03
N GLN A 34 1.14 43.59 -8.39
CA GLN A 34 -0.19 43.05 -8.74
C GLN A 34 -0.34 42.57 -10.20
N ALA A 35 0.52 41.64 -10.59
CA ALA A 35 0.46 41.05 -11.92
C ALA A 35 -0.74 40.09 -12.08
N VAL A 36 -1.47 40.22 -13.20
CA VAL A 36 -2.54 39.31 -13.60
C VAL A 36 -2.40 38.92 -15.07
N PHE A 37 -2.58 37.63 -15.38
CA PHE A 37 -2.57 37.16 -16.77
C PHE A 37 -3.89 37.45 -17.47
N SER A 38 -3.83 37.72 -18.78
CA SER A 38 -5.01 37.63 -19.64
C SER A 38 -5.51 36.19 -19.71
N PRO A 39 -6.82 35.95 -19.98
CA PRO A 39 -7.39 34.61 -20.06
C PRO A 39 -6.76 33.68 -21.12
N ASP A 40 -6.13 34.25 -22.16
CA ASP A 40 -5.39 33.53 -23.19
C ASP A 40 -3.89 33.33 -22.85
N GLY A 41 -3.43 33.86 -21.70
CA GLY A 41 -2.05 33.79 -21.24
C GLY A 41 -1.05 34.61 -22.05
N THR A 42 -1.50 35.41 -23.03
CA THR A 42 -0.61 36.16 -23.94
C THR A 42 -0.17 37.51 -23.39
N LYS A 43 -0.86 38.05 -22.39
CA LYS A 43 -0.60 39.37 -21.80
C LYS A 43 -0.58 39.31 -20.29
N VAL A 44 0.07 40.28 -19.68
CA VAL A 44 0.02 40.55 -18.24
C VAL A 44 -0.36 42.00 -18.01
N ALA A 45 -1.36 42.24 -17.18
CA ALA A 45 -1.64 43.56 -16.63
C ALA A 45 -0.99 43.69 -15.26
N PHE A 46 -0.49 44.87 -14.94
CA PHE A 46 0.14 45.18 -13.65
C PHE A 46 0.10 46.69 -13.40
N GLU A 47 0.29 47.09 -12.16
CA GLU A 47 0.46 48.50 -11.79
C GLU A 47 1.95 48.84 -11.69
N SER A 48 2.33 50.07 -12.04
CA SER A 48 3.70 50.54 -11.83
C SER A 48 3.82 52.04 -11.64
N SER A 49 4.74 52.47 -10.77
CA SER A 49 5.13 53.88 -10.59
C SER A 49 6.31 54.31 -11.47
N ALA A 50 6.67 53.51 -12.48
CA ALA A 50 7.78 53.77 -13.38
C ALA A 50 7.34 54.66 -14.55
N ASP A 51 8.05 55.77 -14.76
CA ASP A 51 7.73 56.71 -15.85
C ASP A 51 8.38 56.31 -17.20
N ASN A 52 9.26 55.31 -17.17
CA ASN A 52 10.06 54.91 -18.33
C ASN A 52 9.48 53.74 -19.14
N LEU A 53 8.35 53.16 -18.71
CA LEU A 53 7.72 52.02 -19.38
C LEU A 53 7.13 52.39 -20.75
N VAL A 54 6.60 53.61 -20.87
CA VAL A 54 6.12 54.21 -22.12
C VAL A 54 6.52 55.68 -22.18
N SER A 55 6.83 56.21 -23.36
CA SER A 55 7.28 57.61 -23.52
C SER A 55 6.22 58.69 -23.25
N GLY A 56 4.98 58.28 -22.95
CA GLY A 56 3.84 59.16 -22.69
C GLY A 56 3.43 59.22 -21.22
N ASP A 57 4.13 58.52 -20.33
CA ASP A 57 3.89 58.59 -18.89
C ASP A 57 4.63 59.79 -18.30
N THR A 58 3.86 60.76 -17.77
CA THR A 58 4.40 62.05 -17.31
C THR A 58 3.76 62.59 -16.03
N ASN A 59 2.81 61.86 -15.44
CA ASN A 59 2.04 62.32 -14.29
C ASN A 59 2.77 62.12 -12.95
N GLY A 60 3.84 61.31 -12.92
CA GLY A 60 4.59 60.97 -11.71
C GLY A 60 3.77 60.14 -10.70
N GLN A 61 2.74 59.43 -11.15
CA GLN A 61 1.86 58.59 -10.34
C GLN A 61 1.97 57.12 -10.75
N GLY A 62 1.44 56.22 -9.92
CA GLY A 62 1.30 54.81 -10.30
C GLY A 62 0.21 54.65 -11.37
N ASP A 63 0.50 53.87 -12.41
CA ASP A 63 -0.38 53.66 -13.55
C ASP A 63 -0.58 52.18 -13.87
N VAL A 64 -1.63 51.87 -14.63
CA VAL A 64 -1.94 50.50 -15.05
C VAL A 64 -1.40 50.24 -16.45
N PHE A 65 -0.63 49.17 -16.60
CA PHE A 65 -0.01 48.75 -17.84
C PHE A 65 -0.48 47.36 -18.26
N VAL A 66 -0.47 47.11 -19.57
CA VAL A 66 -0.63 45.77 -20.16
C VAL A 66 0.58 45.48 -21.04
N LYS A 67 1.33 44.43 -20.70
CA LYS A 67 2.46 43.89 -21.47
C LYS A 67 2.00 42.70 -22.30
N ASP A 68 2.23 42.77 -23.61
CA ASP A 68 2.11 41.63 -24.50
C ASP A 68 3.39 40.80 -24.43
N LEU A 69 3.27 39.55 -23.96
CA LEU A 69 4.41 38.68 -23.69
C LEU A 69 5.07 38.15 -24.97
N LYS A 70 4.35 38.16 -26.10
CA LYS A 70 4.83 37.65 -27.38
C LYS A 70 5.64 38.69 -28.15
N THR A 71 5.16 39.93 -28.16
CA THR A 71 5.74 41.03 -28.93
C THR A 71 6.63 41.94 -28.08
N GLY A 72 6.49 41.88 -26.75
CA GLY A 72 7.13 42.82 -25.82
C GLY A 72 6.48 44.20 -25.79
N ALA A 73 5.43 44.44 -26.57
CA ALA A 73 4.70 45.71 -26.56
C ALA A 73 4.08 45.96 -25.19
N ILE A 74 4.11 47.22 -24.74
CA ILE A 74 3.53 47.65 -23.48
C ILE A 74 2.60 48.84 -23.73
N THR A 75 1.41 48.80 -23.12
CA THR A 75 0.34 49.78 -23.31
C THR A 75 -0.07 50.35 -21.96
N LEU A 76 -0.14 51.68 -21.85
CA LEU A 76 -0.74 52.39 -20.73
C LEU A 76 -2.27 52.32 -20.80
N VAL A 77 -2.89 51.67 -19.83
CA VAL A 77 -4.34 51.38 -19.79
C VAL A 77 -5.13 52.49 -19.10
N SER A 78 -4.55 53.13 -18.08
CA SER A 78 -5.11 54.26 -17.31
C SER A 78 -5.15 55.54 -18.15
N THR A 79 -5.88 55.49 -19.26
CA THR A 79 -6.09 56.58 -20.19
C THR A 79 -7.57 56.80 -20.44
N ASN A 80 -7.95 58.04 -20.73
CA ASN A 80 -9.30 58.34 -21.20
C ASN A 80 -9.57 57.74 -22.60
N ALA A 81 -10.80 57.88 -23.11
CA ALA A 81 -11.21 57.29 -24.39
C ALA A 81 -10.39 57.77 -25.61
N SER A 82 -9.70 58.91 -25.51
CA SER A 82 -8.83 59.46 -26.56
C SER A 82 -7.35 59.10 -26.37
N GLY A 83 -7.01 58.31 -25.35
CA GLY A 83 -5.64 57.90 -25.05
C GLY A 83 -4.84 58.90 -24.21
N VAL A 84 -5.48 59.93 -23.62
CA VAL A 84 -4.80 60.86 -22.70
C VAL A 84 -4.63 60.19 -21.34
N GLN A 85 -3.43 60.24 -20.77
CA GLN A 85 -3.08 59.69 -19.46
C GLN A 85 -3.96 60.26 -18.33
N GLY A 86 -4.29 59.39 -17.36
CA GLY A 86 -4.93 59.76 -16.11
C GLY A 86 -4.09 60.75 -15.29
N ASP A 87 -4.71 61.74 -14.65
CA ASP A 87 -4.02 62.72 -13.82
C ASP A 87 -3.81 62.28 -12.35
N GLY A 88 -4.02 60.99 -12.07
CA GLY A 88 -3.89 60.39 -10.73
C GLY A 88 -3.52 58.92 -10.78
N TRP A 89 -3.08 58.41 -9.63
CA TRP A 89 -2.82 57.00 -9.32
C TRP A 89 -3.93 56.04 -9.76
N SER A 90 -3.52 54.94 -10.40
CA SER A 90 -4.35 53.84 -10.89
C SER A 90 -3.72 52.49 -10.54
N TYR A 91 -4.50 51.53 -10.04
CA TYR A 91 -3.99 50.28 -9.48
C TYR A 91 -5.04 49.14 -9.51
N GLN A 92 -4.68 47.92 -9.08
CA GLN A 92 -5.54 46.72 -9.06
C GLN A 92 -6.19 46.34 -10.40
N PRO A 93 -5.39 46.10 -11.47
CA PRO A 93 -5.95 45.68 -12.74
C PRO A 93 -6.47 44.23 -12.71
N VAL A 94 -7.57 43.99 -13.41
CA VAL A 94 -8.10 42.65 -13.69
C VAL A 94 -8.63 42.56 -15.11
N PHE A 95 -8.41 41.45 -15.80
CA PHE A 95 -8.98 41.21 -17.13
C PHE A 95 -10.43 40.71 -17.05
N SER A 96 -11.24 41.06 -18.05
CA SER A 96 -12.48 40.34 -18.34
C SER A 96 -12.18 38.92 -18.83
N ALA A 97 -13.14 38.01 -18.70
CA ALA A 97 -12.98 36.60 -19.08
C ALA A 97 -12.68 36.37 -20.57
N ASP A 98 -13.06 37.30 -21.44
CA ASP A 98 -12.73 37.29 -22.88
C ASP A 98 -11.42 38.02 -23.22
N GLY A 99 -10.75 38.62 -22.22
CA GLY A 99 -9.51 39.39 -22.37
C GLY A 99 -9.66 40.72 -23.09
N THR A 100 -10.89 41.15 -23.44
CA THR A 100 -11.11 42.38 -24.22
C THR A 100 -11.14 43.64 -23.37
N LYS A 101 -11.32 43.52 -22.05
CA LYS A 101 -11.45 44.63 -21.11
C LYS A 101 -10.54 44.46 -19.91
N VAL A 102 -10.17 45.58 -19.30
CA VAL A 102 -9.48 45.66 -18.02
C VAL A 102 -10.29 46.52 -17.07
N ALA A 103 -10.63 46.00 -15.89
CA ALA A 103 -11.14 46.81 -14.78
C ALA A 103 -9.98 47.21 -13.87
N PHE A 104 -10.03 48.42 -13.32
CA PHE A 104 -9.02 48.93 -12.39
C PHE A 104 -9.59 50.02 -11.50
N ALA A 105 -8.95 50.27 -10.36
CA ALA A 105 -9.26 51.42 -9.51
C ALA A 105 -8.40 52.62 -9.93
N SER A 106 -8.97 53.82 -9.93
CA SER A 106 -8.21 55.05 -10.25
C SER A 106 -8.74 56.27 -9.53
N GLY A 107 -7.83 57.11 -9.05
CA GLY A 107 -8.13 58.43 -8.48
C GLY A 107 -7.98 59.56 -9.50
N ALA A 108 -7.86 59.23 -10.79
CA ALA A 108 -7.74 60.20 -11.87
C ALA A 108 -9.10 60.78 -12.26
N HIS A 109 -9.19 62.11 -12.32
CA HIS A 109 -10.43 62.86 -12.54
C HIS A 109 -10.74 63.07 -14.03
N ASN A 110 -9.78 62.75 -14.90
CA ASN A 110 -9.85 63.04 -16.33
C ASN A 110 -10.06 61.78 -17.20
N LEU A 111 -10.26 60.60 -16.60
CA LEU A 111 -10.50 59.35 -17.32
C LEU A 111 -11.87 59.32 -18.01
N VAL A 112 -12.89 59.88 -17.35
CA VAL A 112 -14.23 60.10 -17.93
C VAL A 112 -14.72 61.51 -17.59
N PRO A 113 -15.57 62.12 -18.42
CA PRO A 113 -16.18 63.40 -18.08
C PRO A 113 -17.05 63.32 -16.82
N GLY A 114 -17.00 64.35 -15.98
CA GLY A 114 -17.88 64.46 -14.82
C GLY A 114 -17.39 63.73 -13.57
N ASP A 115 -16.12 63.34 -13.53
CA ASP A 115 -15.46 62.95 -12.28
C ASP A 115 -15.25 64.14 -11.35
N THR A 116 -15.89 64.10 -10.17
CA THR A 116 -15.83 65.24 -9.23
C THR A 116 -15.68 64.84 -7.78
N ASN A 117 -15.62 63.55 -7.45
CA ASN A 117 -15.58 63.06 -6.07
C ASN A 117 -14.14 63.07 -5.49
N GLN A 118 -13.11 63.21 -6.33
CA GLN A 118 -11.70 63.23 -5.95
C GLN A 118 -11.24 62.03 -5.13
N THR A 119 -11.83 60.88 -5.40
CA THR A 119 -11.52 59.62 -4.71
C THR A 119 -11.32 58.51 -5.73
N LEU A 120 -10.97 57.31 -5.25
CA LEU A 120 -10.80 56.15 -6.10
C LEU A 120 -12.14 55.67 -6.64
N ASP A 121 -12.20 55.46 -7.95
CA ASP A 121 -13.35 54.92 -8.66
C ASP A 121 -12.96 53.66 -9.43
N ILE A 122 -13.94 52.79 -9.70
CA ILE A 122 -13.74 51.63 -10.55
C ILE A 122 -14.03 52.00 -12.00
N PHE A 123 -13.07 51.74 -12.87
CA PHE A 123 -13.20 51.93 -14.31
C PHE A 123 -13.06 50.61 -15.04
N VAL A 124 -13.74 50.49 -16.19
CA VAL A 124 -13.56 49.41 -17.15
C VAL A 124 -13.12 50.02 -18.48
N LYS A 125 -11.92 49.66 -18.94
CA LYS A 125 -11.35 50.04 -20.22
C LYS A 125 -11.51 48.89 -21.21
N ASP A 126 -12.13 49.16 -22.35
CA ASP A 126 -12.16 48.25 -23.48
C ASP A 126 -10.86 48.42 -24.29
N LEU A 127 -10.06 47.36 -24.35
CA LEU A 127 -8.74 47.37 -24.99
C LEU A 127 -8.83 47.37 -26.52
N THR A 128 -10.00 47.01 -27.09
CA THR A 128 -10.19 46.95 -28.54
C THR A 128 -10.59 48.30 -29.10
N THR A 129 -11.49 49.00 -28.41
CA THR A 129 -12.07 50.27 -28.86
C THR A 129 -11.43 51.49 -28.18
N GLY A 130 -10.74 51.30 -27.05
CA GLY A 130 -10.24 52.37 -26.20
C GLY A 130 -11.30 53.02 -25.32
N ALA A 131 -12.57 52.61 -25.42
CA ALA A 131 -13.66 53.14 -24.61
C ALA A 131 -13.42 52.86 -23.12
N ILE A 132 -13.80 53.81 -22.26
CA ILE A 132 -13.66 53.68 -20.80
C ILE A 132 -14.94 54.13 -20.12
N THR A 133 -15.38 53.37 -19.12
CA THR A 133 -16.63 53.59 -18.39
C THR A 133 -16.35 53.49 -16.89
N ARG A 134 -16.92 54.40 -16.10
CA ARG A 134 -16.95 54.28 -14.64
C ARG A 134 -18.05 53.32 -14.21
N VAL A 135 -17.68 52.34 -13.40
CA VAL A 135 -18.54 51.24 -12.94
C VAL A 135 -19.02 51.47 -11.50
N SER A 136 -18.25 52.18 -10.67
CA SER A 136 -18.63 52.64 -9.32
C SER A 136 -19.73 53.72 -9.39
N THR A 137 -20.91 53.33 -9.84
CA THR A 137 -22.08 54.19 -9.99
C THR A 137 -23.33 53.54 -9.46
N SER A 138 -24.26 54.34 -8.95
CA SER A 138 -25.60 53.90 -8.61
C SER A 138 -26.36 53.42 -9.86
N ALA A 139 -27.55 52.81 -9.67
CA ALA A 139 -28.37 52.35 -10.78
C ALA A 139 -28.83 53.48 -11.74
N SER A 140 -28.86 54.74 -11.27
CA SER A 140 -29.17 55.91 -12.10
C SER A 140 -27.95 56.53 -12.76
N GLY A 141 -26.75 55.99 -12.53
CA GLY A 141 -25.48 56.48 -13.07
C GLY A 141 -24.81 57.58 -12.24
N ALA A 142 -25.27 57.86 -11.01
CA ALA A 142 -24.56 58.77 -10.11
C ALA A 142 -23.26 58.12 -9.63
N GLN A 143 -22.14 58.84 -9.65
CA GLN A 143 -20.85 58.34 -9.14
C GLN A 143 -20.91 58.03 -7.64
N ALA A 144 -20.13 57.05 -7.20
CA ALA A 144 -19.83 56.83 -5.79
C ALA A 144 -19.31 58.13 -5.13
N ASP A 145 -19.75 58.44 -3.92
CA ASP A 145 -19.27 59.61 -3.16
C ASP A 145 -18.03 59.34 -2.29
N PHE A 146 -17.69 58.08 -2.07
CA PHE A 146 -16.47 57.63 -1.42
C PHE A 146 -15.71 56.59 -2.25
N GLN A 147 -14.51 56.21 -1.80
CA GLN A 147 -13.60 55.36 -2.56
C GLN A 147 -14.18 53.98 -2.88
N SER A 148 -13.87 53.49 -4.08
CA SER A 148 -14.13 52.13 -4.55
C SER A 148 -12.83 51.43 -4.99
N THR A 149 -12.67 50.15 -4.64
CA THR A 149 -11.44 49.37 -4.83
C THR A 149 -11.73 47.90 -5.13
N ASN A 150 -10.69 47.12 -5.45
CA ASN A 150 -10.70 45.67 -5.65
C ASN A 150 -11.76 45.16 -6.65
N PRO A 151 -11.74 45.65 -7.91
CA PRO A 151 -12.66 45.15 -8.92
C PRO A 151 -12.33 43.71 -9.31
N ILE A 152 -13.35 42.90 -9.57
CA ILE A 152 -13.27 41.58 -10.20
C ILE A 152 -14.41 41.41 -11.21
N PHE A 153 -14.16 40.71 -12.33
CA PHE A 153 -15.21 40.34 -13.26
C PHE A 153 -15.90 39.04 -12.86
N SER A 154 -17.20 38.92 -13.18
CA SER A 154 -17.84 37.61 -13.22
C SER A 154 -17.24 36.74 -14.33
N PRO A 155 -17.29 35.39 -14.22
CA PRO A 155 -16.71 34.48 -15.23
C PRO A 155 -17.30 34.65 -16.64
N ASP A 156 -18.52 35.15 -16.75
CA ASP A 156 -19.18 35.47 -18.04
C ASP A 156 -18.87 36.89 -18.55
N GLY A 157 -18.12 37.69 -17.78
CA GLY A 157 -17.77 39.07 -18.08
C GLY A 157 -18.92 40.08 -18.01
N THR A 158 -20.13 39.66 -17.58
CA THR A 158 -21.32 40.53 -17.59
C THR A 158 -21.45 41.44 -16.37
N LYS A 159 -20.71 41.15 -15.29
CA LYS A 159 -20.78 41.86 -14.02
C LYS A 159 -19.38 42.18 -13.49
N VAL A 160 -19.31 43.23 -12.68
CA VAL A 160 -18.13 43.58 -11.89
C VAL A 160 -18.52 43.64 -10.42
N ALA A 161 -17.83 42.88 -9.58
CA ALA A 161 -17.90 43.06 -8.14
C ALA A 161 -16.76 43.95 -7.68
N PHE A 162 -17.00 44.81 -6.70
CA PHE A 162 -16.00 45.73 -6.15
C PHE A 162 -16.36 46.14 -4.72
N LEU A 163 -15.37 46.61 -3.99
CA LEU A 163 -15.54 47.16 -2.66
C LEU A 163 -15.77 48.66 -2.75
N SER A 164 -16.64 49.21 -1.93
CA SER A 164 -16.89 50.66 -1.89
C SER A 164 -17.26 51.11 -0.49
N ASP A 165 -16.76 52.27 -0.09
CA ASP A 165 -17.09 52.95 1.16
C ASP A 165 -18.26 53.95 0.96
N ALA A 166 -18.83 53.99 -0.25
CA ALA A 166 -19.89 54.91 -0.65
C ALA A 166 -21.26 54.51 -0.12
N ASP A 167 -22.03 55.49 0.38
CA ASP A 167 -23.37 55.29 0.91
C ASP A 167 -24.48 55.59 -0.12
N ASN A 168 -24.11 56.06 -1.31
CA ASN A 168 -25.06 56.47 -2.36
C ASN A 168 -25.27 55.46 -3.51
N LEU A 169 -24.61 54.29 -3.46
CA LEU A 169 -24.66 53.31 -4.56
C LEU A 169 -25.97 52.53 -4.61
N VAL A 170 -26.55 52.19 -3.46
CA VAL A 170 -27.84 51.50 -3.35
C VAL A 170 -28.72 52.16 -2.29
N PRO A 171 -30.06 52.13 -2.44
CA PRO A 171 -30.95 52.64 -1.40
C PRO A 171 -30.82 51.85 -0.09
N GLY A 172 -30.70 52.56 1.04
CA GLY A 172 -30.65 51.96 2.37
C GLY A 172 -29.23 51.72 2.89
N ASP A 173 -28.20 52.02 2.09
CA ASP A 173 -26.83 52.16 2.58
C ASP A 173 -26.62 53.56 3.15
N THR A 174 -26.08 53.68 4.36
CA THR A 174 -25.95 54.98 5.07
C THR A 174 -24.77 55.04 6.04
N ASP A 175 -23.98 53.98 6.14
CA ASP A 175 -23.04 53.80 7.25
C ASP A 175 -21.60 54.22 6.93
N HIS A 176 -21.30 54.55 5.66
CA HIS A 176 -19.95 54.87 5.17
C HIS A 176 -18.93 53.75 5.45
N LEU A 177 -19.42 52.52 5.67
CA LEU A 177 -18.57 51.36 5.87
C LEU A 177 -18.27 50.73 4.52
N ARG A 178 -17.16 50.00 4.48
CA ARG A 178 -16.77 49.29 3.27
C ARG A 178 -17.75 48.16 3.00
N ASP A 179 -18.26 48.09 1.78
CA ASP A 179 -19.21 47.08 1.33
C ASP A 179 -18.85 46.47 -0.02
N LEU A 180 -19.26 45.22 -0.22
CA LEU A 180 -19.12 44.52 -1.49
C LEU A 180 -20.35 44.76 -2.35
N PHE A 181 -20.15 45.36 -3.51
CA PHE A 181 -21.17 45.63 -4.51
C PHE A 181 -20.98 44.76 -5.75
N LEU A 182 -22.09 44.48 -6.43
CA LEU A 182 -22.14 43.79 -7.71
C LEU A 182 -22.86 44.68 -8.72
N LYS A 183 -22.15 45.14 -9.75
CA LYS A 183 -22.68 45.95 -10.85
C LYS A 183 -22.86 45.09 -12.09
N ASP A 184 -24.07 45.06 -12.63
CA ASP A 184 -24.36 44.48 -13.92
C ASP A 184 -24.02 45.48 -15.04
N LEU A 185 -23.11 45.09 -15.93
CA LEU A 185 -22.59 45.99 -16.97
C LEU A 185 -23.57 46.19 -18.14
N ASN A 186 -24.54 45.29 -18.31
CA ASN A 186 -25.51 45.36 -19.40
C ASN A 186 -26.70 46.25 -19.04
N THR A 187 -27.16 46.17 -17.79
CA THR A 187 -28.37 46.85 -17.30
C THR A 187 -28.06 48.08 -16.46
N GLY A 188 -26.84 48.18 -15.91
CA GLY A 188 -26.46 49.20 -14.94
C GLY A 188 -27.01 48.95 -13.53
N ALA A 189 -27.73 47.84 -13.29
CA ALA A 189 -28.23 47.47 -11.98
C ALA A 189 -27.06 47.23 -11.01
N ILE A 190 -27.22 47.64 -9.75
CA ILE A 190 -26.22 47.46 -8.70
C ILE A 190 -26.87 46.93 -7.43
N THR A 191 -26.23 45.96 -6.80
CA THR A 191 -26.70 45.34 -5.55
C THR A 191 -25.55 45.21 -4.53
N ARG A 192 -25.87 45.35 -3.24
CA ARG A 192 -24.95 45.01 -2.14
C ARG A 192 -25.00 43.51 -1.89
N VAL A 193 -23.84 42.86 -1.79
CA VAL A 193 -23.67 41.39 -1.70
C VAL A 193 -23.60 40.90 -0.25
N GLY A 194 -23.13 41.76 0.66
CA GLY A 194 -22.88 41.44 2.07
C GLY A 194 -24.10 40.92 2.84
N PRO A 195 -23.91 40.35 4.05
CA PRO A 195 -25.00 39.94 4.91
C PRO A 195 -25.93 41.14 5.20
N SER A 196 -27.24 40.99 4.94
CA SER A 196 -28.20 42.09 4.91
C SER A 196 -28.48 42.73 6.28
N ALA A 197 -28.68 44.07 6.25
CA ALA A 197 -29.20 45.00 7.26
C ALA A 197 -28.62 44.85 8.68
N TYR A 198 -27.64 45.72 8.96
CA TYR A 198 -27.10 46.04 10.28
C TYR A 198 -28.20 46.09 11.35
N ASN A 199 -28.26 45.08 12.22
CA ASN A 199 -28.84 45.23 13.55
C ASN A 199 -27.69 45.62 14.48
N ALA A 200 -27.64 46.91 14.78
CA ALA A 200 -27.18 47.57 16.00
C ALA A 200 -26.03 46.94 16.81
N GLU A 201 -25.03 47.79 17.09
CA GLU A 201 -23.98 47.67 18.13
C GLU A 201 -22.67 46.97 17.75
N ALA A 202 -21.86 47.61 16.90
CA ALA A 202 -20.40 47.53 17.02
C ALA A 202 -19.80 48.91 16.73
N GLY A 203 -19.39 49.62 17.78
CA GLY A 203 -18.76 50.94 17.68
C GLY A 203 -17.30 50.88 17.21
N ASP A 204 -16.90 51.94 16.51
CA ASP A 204 -15.57 52.57 16.52
C ASP A 204 -14.33 51.66 16.42
N ARG A 205 -14.35 50.66 15.52
CA ARG A 205 -13.10 50.08 14.98
C ARG A 205 -13.27 49.86 13.48
N GLY A 206 -12.56 50.66 12.68
CA GLY A 206 -12.66 50.69 11.22
C GLY A 206 -12.73 49.30 10.58
N ASP A 207 -13.90 48.99 10.03
CA ASP A 207 -14.24 47.73 9.40
C ASP A 207 -13.50 47.59 8.06
N GLN A 208 -12.53 46.67 8.01
CA GLN A 208 -11.85 46.26 6.77
C GLN A 208 -12.62 45.10 6.10
N ASN A 209 -13.88 45.34 5.72
CA ASN A 209 -14.64 44.40 4.90
C ASN A 209 -13.92 44.16 3.56
N GLY A 210 -13.79 42.89 3.17
CA GLY A 210 -13.34 42.46 1.85
C GLY A 210 -11.84 42.56 1.61
N VAL A 211 -11.11 41.47 1.81
CA VAL A 211 -9.87 41.25 1.07
C VAL A 211 -10.19 40.20 0.00
N ALA A 212 -10.01 40.58 -1.27
CA ALA A 212 -10.16 39.77 -2.48
C ALA A 212 -11.44 38.89 -2.54
N PRO A 213 -12.60 39.44 -2.95
CA PRO A 213 -13.72 38.58 -3.33
C PRO A 213 -13.34 37.66 -4.50
N SER A 214 -14.01 36.52 -4.62
CA SER A 214 -13.84 35.59 -5.75
C SER A 214 -15.19 35.03 -6.17
N PHE A 215 -15.47 35.02 -7.48
CA PHE A 215 -16.63 34.29 -8.00
C PHE A 215 -16.37 32.78 -8.00
N SER A 216 -17.44 31.99 -7.88
CA SER A 216 -17.40 30.58 -8.26
C SER A 216 -17.21 30.46 -9.78
N PRO A 217 -16.64 29.34 -10.29
CA PRO A 217 -16.38 29.17 -11.72
C PRO A 217 -17.63 29.30 -12.62
N ASP A 218 -18.79 28.93 -12.10
CA ASP A 218 -20.10 29.06 -12.78
C ASP A 218 -20.74 30.46 -12.64
N GLY A 219 -20.13 31.35 -11.87
CA GLY A 219 -20.61 32.71 -11.60
C GLY A 219 -21.86 32.79 -10.71
N THR A 220 -22.33 31.68 -10.14
CA THR A 220 -23.57 31.66 -9.34
C THR A 220 -23.35 32.08 -7.88
N LYS A 221 -22.11 32.07 -7.40
CA LYS A 221 -21.72 32.40 -6.03
C LYS A 221 -20.54 33.36 -6.00
N ILE A 222 -20.40 34.07 -4.90
CA ILE A 222 -19.24 34.90 -4.60
C ILE A 222 -18.80 34.65 -3.15
N VAL A 223 -17.51 34.40 -2.96
CA VAL A 223 -16.88 34.23 -1.65
C VAL A 223 -16.16 35.52 -1.28
N PHE A 224 -16.25 35.92 -0.02
CA PHE A 224 -15.70 37.18 0.49
C PHE A 224 -15.41 37.10 1.98
N ALA A 225 -14.53 37.98 2.47
CA ALA A 225 -14.26 38.16 3.89
C ALA A 225 -15.05 39.35 4.46
N SER A 226 -15.65 39.23 5.64
CA SER A 226 -16.41 40.32 6.29
C SER A 226 -16.38 40.22 7.82
N SER A 227 -16.40 41.36 8.53
CA SER A 227 -16.55 41.41 9.98
C SER A 227 -18.04 41.39 10.36
N THR A 228 -18.46 40.48 11.25
CA THR A 228 -19.86 40.45 11.75
C THR A 228 -19.96 40.55 13.27
N GLY A 229 -18.89 40.98 13.95
CA GLY A 229 -18.85 41.17 15.40
C GLY A 229 -18.83 39.88 16.24
N ARG A 230 -18.73 38.69 15.62
CA ARG A 230 -18.73 37.39 16.32
C ARG A 230 -17.33 36.83 16.67
N GLY A 231 -16.25 37.61 16.47
CA GLY A 231 -14.86 37.17 16.74
C GLY A 231 -13.82 38.30 16.65
N GLN A 232 -12.55 37.98 16.91
CA GLN A 232 -11.41 38.90 16.67
C GLN A 232 -10.94 38.81 15.22
N GLY A 233 -11.62 39.52 14.30
CA GLY A 233 -11.22 39.63 12.88
C GLY A 233 -12.36 39.35 11.89
N ASN A 234 -12.00 39.18 10.61
CA ASN A 234 -12.93 38.88 9.52
C ASN A 234 -13.27 37.38 9.46
N ASP A 235 -14.44 37.06 8.93
CA ASP A 235 -14.89 35.71 8.62
C ASP A 235 -15.09 35.52 7.12
N ILE A 236 -15.01 34.28 6.63
CA ILE A 236 -15.24 33.96 5.22
C ILE A 236 -16.69 33.59 5.00
N TYR A 237 -17.35 34.20 4.02
CA TYR A 237 -18.73 33.95 3.64
C TYR A 237 -18.86 33.64 2.16
N ILE A 238 -19.84 32.80 1.80
CA ILE A 238 -20.32 32.62 0.43
C ILE A 238 -21.71 33.23 0.32
N LYS A 239 -21.93 34.11 -0.66
CA LYS A 239 -23.24 34.55 -1.11
C LYS A 239 -23.63 33.76 -2.36
N ASP A 240 -24.76 33.08 -2.31
CA ASP A 240 -25.42 32.54 -3.49
C ASP A 240 -26.22 33.66 -4.16
N LEU A 241 -25.83 34.02 -5.39
CA LEU A 241 -26.39 35.14 -6.12
C LEU A 241 -27.76 34.82 -6.73
N SER A 242 -28.10 33.53 -6.86
CA SER A 242 -29.39 33.10 -7.40
C SER A 242 -30.49 33.11 -6.33
N THR A 243 -30.15 32.78 -5.10
CA THR A 243 -31.09 32.69 -3.97
C THR A 243 -31.00 33.86 -2.99
N GLY A 244 -29.87 34.58 -2.99
CA GLY A 244 -29.56 35.60 -1.99
C GLY A 244 -29.11 35.03 -0.64
N THR A 245 -28.87 33.72 -0.53
CA THR A 245 -28.47 33.07 0.73
C THR A 245 -27.00 33.37 1.05
N THR A 246 -26.69 33.69 2.31
CA THR A 246 -25.31 33.86 2.80
C THR A 246 -24.93 32.75 3.78
N THR A 247 -23.81 32.08 3.54
CA THR A 247 -23.30 30.95 4.36
C THR A 247 -21.92 31.27 4.91
N LEU A 248 -21.69 31.01 6.20
CA LEU A 248 -20.38 31.12 6.86
C LEU A 248 -19.49 29.91 6.50
N VAL A 249 -18.27 30.18 6.06
CA VAL A 249 -17.28 29.18 5.60
C VAL A 249 -16.18 28.93 6.62
N SER A 250 -15.77 29.95 7.40
CA SER A 250 -14.75 29.86 8.47
C SER A 250 -15.29 29.17 9.72
N VAL A 251 -15.79 27.94 9.53
CA VAL A 251 -16.25 27.01 10.56
C VAL A 251 -15.53 25.67 10.39
N SER A 252 -15.17 25.02 11.48
CA SER A 252 -14.60 23.67 11.49
C SER A 252 -15.56 22.65 10.86
N ALA A 253 -15.09 21.42 10.65
CA ALA A 253 -15.94 20.32 10.16
C ALA A 253 -17.13 20.01 11.09
N SER A 254 -17.01 20.29 12.40
CA SER A 254 -18.09 20.15 13.38
C SER A 254 -18.98 21.39 13.51
N GLY A 255 -18.76 22.41 12.66
CA GLY A 255 -19.54 23.65 12.66
C GLY A 255 -19.09 24.67 13.71
N VAL A 256 -17.93 24.48 14.34
CA VAL A 256 -17.40 25.43 15.34
C VAL A 256 -16.78 26.62 14.62
N HIS A 257 -17.19 27.82 15.00
CA HIS A 257 -16.68 29.07 14.45
C HIS A 257 -15.20 29.30 14.76
N GLY A 258 -14.45 29.86 13.80
CA GLY A 258 -13.05 30.22 13.95
C GLY A 258 -12.81 31.24 15.07
N ASN A 259 -11.79 31.02 15.90
CA ASN A 259 -11.48 31.89 17.05
C ASN A 259 -10.72 33.17 16.69
N PHE A 260 -10.17 33.29 15.46
CA PHE A 260 -9.47 34.47 14.94
C PHE A 260 -9.81 34.71 13.46
N GLY A 261 -9.40 35.87 12.93
CA GLY A 261 -9.73 36.32 11.58
C GLY A 261 -9.21 35.43 10.43
N SER A 262 -9.97 35.43 9.33
CA SER A 262 -9.69 34.73 8.06
C SER A 262 -9.88 35.69 6.88
N TYR A 263 -9.06 35.54 5.84
CA TYR A 263 -8.89 36.55 4.78
C TYR A 263 -8.50 35.91 3.43
N ASP A 264 -8.59 36.68 2.34
CA ASP A 264 -8.26 36.29 0.96
C ASP A 264 -8.87 34.96 0.48
N PRO A 265 -10.21 34.82 0.49
CA PRO A 265 -10.83 33.60 0.03
C PRO A 265 -10.86 33.49 -1.50
N VAL A 266 -10.54 32.31 -2.02
CA VAL A 266 -10.60 31.99 -3.45
C VAL A 266 -11.27 30.65 -3.68
N PHE A 267 -12.15 30.57 -4.68
CA PHE A 267 -12.74 29.29 -5.10
C PHE A 267 -11.74 28.43 -5.86
N SER A 268 -11.83 27.10 -5.69
CA SER A 268 -11.17 26.18 -6.60
C SER A 268 -11.80 26.24 -8.01
N PRO A 269 -11.06 25.86 -9.08
CA PRO A 269 -11.57 25.90 -10.46
C PRO A 269 -12.79 25.01 -10.73
N ASP A 270 -13.01 24.00 -9.89
CA ASP A 270 -14.20 23.13 -9.92
C ASP A 270 -15.35 23.64 -9.02
N GLY A 271 -15.13 24.70 -8.25
CA GLY A 271 -16.09 25.30 -7.33
C GLY A 271 -16.37 24.47 -6.07
N THR A 272 -15.66 23.36 -5.84
CA THR A 272 -15.92 22.45 -4.71
C THR A 272 -15.20 22.85 -3.43
N LYS A 273 -14.21 23.74 -3.49
CA LYS A 273 -13.36 24.14 -2.37
C LYS A 273 -13.19 25.65 -2.30
N VAL A 274 -12.84 26.13 -1.11
CA VAL A 274 -12.39 27.51 -0.88
C VAL A 274 -11.06 27.48 -0.15
N ALA A 275 -10.03 28.07 -0.75
CA ALA A 275 -8.78 28.35 -0.05
C ALA A 275 -8.85 29.74 0.58
N TYR A 276 -8.30 29.91 1.77
CA TYR A 276 -8.16 31.20 2.44
C TYR A 276 -7.01 31.10 3.44
N TYR A 277 -6.46 32.24 3.87
CA TYR A 277 -5.55 32.22 5.01
C TYR A 277 -6.28 32.60 6.29
N THR A 278 -5.86 32.02 7.41
CA THR A 278 -6.54 32.16 8.70
C THR A 278 -5.54 32.23 9.85
N PHE A 279 -5.86 33.05 10.84
CA PHE A 279 -5.20 33.04 12.14
C PHE A 279 -5.92 32.10 13.13
N ALA A 280 -7.05 31.51 12.76
CA ALA A 280 -7.87 30.70 13.66
C ALA A 280 -7.26 29.33 13.94
N ASP A 281 -6.91 29.09 15.20
CA ASP A 281 -6.28 27.85 15.67
C ASP A 281 -7.24 26.65 15.65
N ASN A 282 -8.55 26.89 15.74
CA ASN A 282 -9.55 25.86 15.98
C ASN A 282 -10.28 25.37 14.73
N LEU A 283 -9.87 25.81 13.53
CA LEU A 283 -10.48 25.39 12.27
C LEU A 283 -10.00 24.02 11.80
N VAL A 284 -8.76 23.65 12.10
CA VAL A 284 -8.20 22.32 11.83
C VAL A 284 -7.98 21.59 13.17
N PRO A 285 -8.50 20.36 13.35
CA PRO A 285 -8.27 19.61 14.59
C PRO A 285 -6.78 19.42 14.88
N GLY A 286 -6.34 19.82 16.07
CA GLY A 286 -4.94 19.70 16.49
C GLY A 286 -3.97 20.71 15.86
N SER A 287 -4.44 21.66 15.05
CA SER A 287 -3.61 22.82 14.69
C SER A 287 -3.59 23.84 15.84
N SER A 288 -2.43 24.38 16.17
CA SER A 288 -2.33 25.65 16.88
C SER A 288 -1.54 26.57 15.95
N ASN A 289 -2.16 27.67 15.49
CA ASN A 289 -1.54 28.60 14.56
C ASN A 289 -0.60 29.59 15.26
N PHE A 290 -0.45 29.56 16.59
CA PHE A 290 0.48 30.41 17.37
C PHE A 290 0.42 31.92 17.02
N GLY A 291 -0.72 32.42 16.53
CA GLY A 291 -0.87 33.80 16.07
C GLY A 291 -0.27 34.10 14.68
N MET A 292 0.07 33.07 13.90
CA MET A 292 0.59 33.16 12.53
C MET A 292 -0.49 32.80 11.51
N GLY A 293 -0.50 33.47 10.35
CA GLY A 293 -1.47 33.21 9.29
C GLY A 293 -1.11 31.94 8.52
N ASN A 294 -2.03 30.97 8.45
CA ASN A 294 -1.87 29.72 7.71
C ASN A 294 -2.81 29.65 6.51
N ILE A 295 -2.36 29.05 5.41
CA ILE A 295 -3.23 28.74 4.27
C ILE A 295 -3.98 27.46 4.57
N VAL A 296 -5.31 27.51 4.44
CA VAL A 296 -6.19 26.35 4.59
C VAL A 296 -7.11 26.22 3.39
N ILE A 297 -7.55 25.00 3.12
CA ILE A 297 -8.58 24.70 2.12
C ILE A 297 -9.78 24.08 2.83
N LYS A 298 -10.95 24.71 2.70
CA LYS A 298 -12.25 24.14 3.09
C LYS A 298 -12.85 23.41 1.90
N ASP A 299 -13.07 22.12 2.05
CA ASP A 299 -13.91 21.36 1.13
C ASP A 299 -15.39 21.64 1.43
N LEU A 300 -16.11 22.18 0.43
CA LEU A 300 -17.50 22.59 0.60
C LEU A 300 -18.48 21.41 0.56
N THR A 301 -18.04 20.24 0.12
CA THR A 301 -18.88 19.04 0.04
C THR A 301 -18.85 18.25 1.36
N THR A 302 -17.67 18.13 1.97
CA THR A 302 -17.46 17.36 3.21
C THR A 302 -17.42 18.24 4.45
N GLY A 303 -17.11 19.53 4.30
CA GLY A 303 -16.85 20.43 5.42
C GLY A 303 -15.47 20.28 6.04
N VAL A 304 -14.60 19.42 5.52
CA VAL A 304 -13.23 19.24 6.05
C VAL A 304 -12.37 20.47 5.73
N ILE A 305 -11.49 20.85 6.67
CA ILE A 305 -10.46 21.88 6.47
C ILE A 305 -9.09 21.23 6.52
N THR A 306 -8.30 21.45 5.47
CA THR A 306 -6.92 20.94 5.34
C THR A 306 -5.92 22.09 5.43
N LEU A 307 -4.84 21.90 6.20
CA LEU A 307 -3.71 22.83 6.27
C LEU A 307 -2.82 22.68 5.03
N VAL A 308 -2.56 23.78 4.33
CA VAL A 308 -1.73 23.81 3.11
C VAL A 308 -0.32 24.32 3.39
N SER A 309 -0.18 25.31 4.28
CA SER A 309 1.12 25.90 4.64
C SER A 309 1.91 24.99 5.59
N ALA A 310 2.31 23.84 5.05
CA ALA A 310 3.12 22.81 5.68
C ALA A 310 4.16 22.27 4.68
N SER A 311 5.32 21.86 5.20
CA SER A 311 6.40 21.22 4.44
C SER A 311 5.94 19.89 3.82
N ALA A 312 6.81 19.28 3.00
CA ALA A 312 6.48 18.05 2.28
C ALA A 312 6.20 16.84 3.20
N ASP A 313 6.83 16.81 4.38
CA ASP A 313 6.60 15.83 5.45
C ASP A 313 5.42 16.20 6.37
N GLY A 314 4.66 17.24 6.03
CA GLY A 314 3.47 17.67 6.75
C GLY A 314 3.78 18.50 8.01
N VAL A 315 5.03 18.87 8.25
CA VAL A 315 5.38 19.78 9.36
C VAL A 315 4.84 21.17 9.05
N ARG A 316 4.11 21.75 10.01
CA ARG A 316 3.52 23.09 9.84
C ARG A 316 4.61 24.14 9.73
N GLN A 317 4.32 25.25 9.07
CA GLN A 317 5.25 26.37 9.07
C GLN A 317 5.63 26.85 10.48
N ASP A 318 6.91 27.18 10.68
CA ASP A 318 7.53 27.51 11.97
C ASP A 318 7.50 29.00 12.31
N SER A 319 7.55 29.84 11.29
CA SER A 319 7.63 31.30 11.35
C SER A 319 7.00 31.91 10.09
N GLY A 320 6.75 33.22 10.06
CA GLY A 320 6.17 33.89 8.89
C GLY A 320 4.70 33.56 8.59
N GLY A 321 3.92 34.57 8.23
CA GLY A 321 2.51 34.36 7.84
C GLY A 321 2.39 34.02 6.36
N ALA A 322 1.71 32.92 6.04
CA ALA A 322 1.38 32.54 4.67
C ALA A 322 0.11 33.27 4.20
N GLN A 323 0.14 33.86 3.00
CA GLN A 323 -0.92 34.74 2.49
C GLN A 323 -1.12 34.60 0.97
N LYS A 324 -2.22 35.19 0.47
CA LYS A 324 -2.63 35.20 -0.96
C LYS A 324 -2.65 33.81 -1.62
N PRO A 325 -3.51 32.89 -1.15
CA PRO A 325 -3.68 31.61 -1.83
C PRO A 325 -4.27 31.80 -3.23
N VAL A 326 -3.73 31.08 -4.21
CA VAL A 326 -4.25 31.03 -5.58
C VAL A 326 -4.16 29.61 -6.10
N PHE A 327 -5.27 29.03 -6.57
CA PHE A 327 -5.27 27.71 -7.20
C PHE A 327 -4.67 27.76 -8.60
N SER A 328 -4.00 26.69 -9.01
CA SER A 328 -3.73 26.44 -10.43
C SER A 328 -5.05 26.21 -11.19
N PRO A 329 -5.12 26.49 -12.51
CA PRO A 329 -6.34 26.34 -13.30
C PRO A 329 -6.94 24.93 -13.32
N ASP A 330 -6.10 23.90 -13.15
CA ASP A 330 -6.51 22.50 -13.05
C ASP A 330 -6.88 22.06 -11.62
N GLY A 331 -6.69 22.94 -10.62
CA GLY A 331 -6.95 22.68 -9.21
C GLY A 331 -5.96 21.73 -8.52
N THR A 332 -4.89 21.30 -9.21
CA THR A 332 -3.92 20.34 -8.66
C THR A 332 -2.85 20.98 -7.78
N LYS A 333 -2.68 22.31 -7.85
CA LYS A 333 -1.67 23.07 -7.11
C LYS A 333 -2.28 24.31 -6.49
N ILE A 334 -1.62 24.82 -5.46
CA ILE A 334 -1.92 26.09 -4.85
C ILE A 334 -0.62 26.87 -4.63
N ALA A 335 -0.61 28.12 -5.06
CA ALA A 335 0.46 29.07 -4.82
C ALA A 335 0.10 30.00 -3.67
N PHE A 336 1.10 30.38 -2.90
CA PHE A 336 0.99 31.37 -1.82
C PHE A 336 2.39 31.95 -1.55
N TYR A 337 2.50 33.01 -0.76
CA TYR A 337 3.82 33.45 -0.28
C TYR A 337 3.89 33.32 1.24
N SER A 338 5.08 33.06 1.77
CA SER A 338 5.35 32.96 3.21
C SER A 338 6.79 33.37 3.50
N SER A 339 7.07 33.75 4.75
CA SER A 339 8.44 33.94 5.26
C SER A 339 8.93 32.81 6.16
N ALA A 340 8.20 31.70 6.19
CA ALA A 340 8.56 30.49 6.92
C ALA A 340 9.91 29.92 6.49
N THR A 341 10.66 29.39 7.46
CA THR A 341 12.02 28.88 7.25
C THR A 341 12.07 27.36 7.07
N ASN A 342 10.95 26.67 7.34
CA ASN A 342 10.86 25.22 7.27
C ASN A 342 9.94 24.67 6.17
N LEU A 343 9.25 25.52 5.39
CA LEU A 343 8.41 25.05 4.28
C LEU A 343 9.24 24.34 3.21
N VAL A 344 10.42 24.90 2.88
CA VAL A 344 11.45 24.27 2.05
C VAL A 344 12.79 24.51 2.74
N PRO A 345 13.53 23.45 3.15
CA PRO A 345 14.79 23.61 3.86
C PRO A 345 15.79 24.50 3.11
N GLY A 346 16.42 25.43 3.83
CA GLY A 346 17.39 26.39 3.28
C GLY A 346 16.79 27.63 2.60
N VAL A 347 15.47 27.68 2.45
CA VAL A 347 14.75 28.87 1.96
C VAL A 347 14.36 29.75 3.15
N ASN A 348 14.69 31.03 3.07
CA ASN A 348 14.42 32.02 4.12
C ASN A 348 13.93 33.32 3.46
N GLY A 349 13.17 34.13 4.21
CA GLY A 349 12.62 35.39 3.70
C GLY A 349 11.27 35.21 3.01
N TYR A 350 10.63 36.31 2.60
CA TYR A 350 9.34 36.28 1.92
C TYR A 350 9.50 35.72 0.51
N GLU A 351 9.11 34.46 0.34
CA GLU A 351 9.19 33.75 -0.92
C GLU A 351 7.82 33.21 -1.35
N VAL A 352 7.67 33.03 -2.66
CA VAL A 352 6.51 32.40 -3.27
C VAL A 352 6.73 30.89 -3.30
N TYR A 353 5.73 30.16 -2.83
CA TYR A 353 5.69 28.71 -2.78
C TYR A 353 4.56 28.18 -3.66
N VAL A 354 4.79 27.01 -4.25
CA VAL A 354 3.76 26.21 -4.92
C VAL A 354 3.69 24.86 -4.21
N LYS A 355 2.52 24.54 -3.65
CA LYS A 355 2.19 23.22 -3.08
C LYS A 355 1.40 22.43 -4.10
N ASP A 356 1.89 21.24 -4.43
CA ASP A 356 1.15 20.26 -5.21
C ASP A 356 0.20 19.50 -4.27
N LEU A 357 -1.09 19.62 -4.53
CA LEU A 357 -2.16 19.05 -3.69
C LEU A 357 -2.37 17.55 -3.92
N THR A 358 -1.66 16.96 -4.90
CA THR A 358 -1.75 15.51 -5.20
C THR A 358 -0.59 14.72 -4.60
N THR A 359 0.58 15.35 -4.47
CA THR A 359 1.81 14.71 -3.97
C THR A 359 2.31 15.28 -2.64
N ASP A 360 1.70 16.36 -2.16
CA ASP A 360 2.17 17.18 -1.03
C ASP A 360 3.56 17.81 -1.22
N ALA A 361 4.14 17.73 -2.42
CA ALA A 361 5.39 18.40 -2.72
C ALA A 361 5.22 19.92 -2.63
N ILE A 362 6.17 20.60 -1.99
CA ILE A 362 6.20 22.06 -1.90
C ILE A 362 7.52 22.58 -2.46
N THR A 363 7.44 23.61 -3.31
CA THR A 363 8.61 24.19 -3.98
C THR A 363 8.60 25.71 -3.81
N ALA A 364 9.74 26.29 -3.42
CA ALA A 364 9.95 27.74 -3.46
C ALA A 364 10.31 28.18 -4.88
N VAL A 365 9.41 28.92 -5.54
CA VAL A 365 9.47 29.21 -6.98
C VAL A 365 10.12 30.55 -7.31
N SER A 366 10.23 31.46 -6.35
CA SER A 366 10.93 32.74 -6.47
C SER A 366 12.41 32.63 -6.05
N THR A 367 13.03 31.46 -6.24
CA THR A 367 14.44 31.22 -5.92
C THR A 367 15.28 30.80 -7.13
N ASN A 368 16.58 31.10 -7.06
CA ASN A 368 17.57 30.77 -8.09
C ASN A 368 18.62 29.84 -7.48
N GLY A 369 18.31 28.54 -7.48
CA GLY A 369 19.22 27.49 -6.98
C GLY A 369 19.41 27.44 -5.48
N GLY A 370 18.35 27.68 -4.69
CA GLY A 370 18.34 27.38 -3.25
C GLY A 370 19.29 28.20 -2.38
N ARG A 371 19.88 29.29 -2.89
CA ARG A 371 20.66 30.21 -2.05
C ARG A 371 19.72 31.08 -1.23
N PRO A 372 19.96 31.23 0.09
CA PRO A 372 19.28 32.24 0.88
C PRO A 372 19.62 33.63 0.31
N PHE A 373 18.60 34.42 0.01
CA PHE A 373 18.79 35.80 -0.44
C PHE A 373 18.83 36.72 0.78
N GLU A 374 19.97 37.36 1.01
CA GLU A 374 20.09 38.28 2.15
C GLU A 374 19.27 39.57 2.00
N ILE A 375 18.74 39.91 0.81
CA ILE A 375 18.00 41.17 0.59
C ILE A 375 16.96 41.04 -0.56
N GLY A 376 15.67 40.81 -0.24
CA GLY A 376 14.54 40.86 -1.19
C GLY A 376 13.24 40.24 -0.66
N THR A 377 12.09 40.62 -1.23
CA THR A 377 10.76 40.04 -0.93
C THR A 377 10.05 39.66 -2.22
N SER A 378 9.43 38.48 -2.25
CA SER A 378 8.64 37.96 -3.38
C SER A 378 7.20 37.66 -2.94
N GLN A 379 6.20 38.19 -3.63
CA GLN A 379 4.80 38.19 -3.18
C GLN A 379 3.80 38.08 -4.35
N THR A 380 2.51 38.03 -4.03
CA THR A 380 1.37 38.12 -4.98
C THR A 380 1.42 37.14 -6.18
N PRO A 381 1.46 35.82 -5.93
CA PRO A 381 1.47 34.84 -7.01
C PRO A 381 0.19 34.87 -7.86
N ALA A 382 0.33 34.70 -9.17
CA ALA A 382 -0.76 34.52 -10.11
C ALA A 382 -0.41 33.47 -11.18
N PHE A 383 -1.21 32.41 -11.31
CA PHE A 383 -1.00 31.40 -12.35
C PHE A 383 -1.41 31.91 -13.72
N SER A 384 -0.68 31.46 -14.76
CA SER A 384 -1.19 31.55 -16.12
C SER A 384 -2.41 30.63 -16.32
N PRO A 385 -3.31 30.92 -17.27
CA PRO A 385 -4.51 30.10 -17.51
C PRO A 385 -4.23 28.64 -17.90
N ASP A 386 -3.04 28.35 -18.43
CA ASP A 386 -2.57 27.00 -18.76
C ASP A 386 -1.85 26.30 -17.59
N GLY A 387 -1.65 26.99 -16.46
CA GLY A 387 -0.93 26.49 -15.29
C GLY A 387 0.59 26.32 -15.47
N THR A 388 1.14 26.68 -16.64
CA THR A 388 2.56 26.46 -16.96
C THR A 388 3.48 27.56 -16.43
N LYS A 389 2.93 28.71 -16.03
CA LYS A 389 3.69 29.87 -15.59
C LYS A 389 3.09 30.47 -14.31
N LEU A 390 3.93 31.13 -13.54
CA LEU A 390 3.53 31.87 -12.34
C LEU A 390 4.12 33.29 -12.40
N ALA A 391 3.27 34.30 -12.40
CA ALA A 391 3.68 35.69 -12.21
C ALA A 391 3.73 36.00 -10.72
N PHE A 392 4.68 36.84 -10.31
CA PHE A 392 4.82 37.33 -8.94
C PHE A 392 5.63 38.63 -8.95
N GLU A 393 5.46 39.47 -7.93
CA GLU A 393 6.32 40.62 -7.73
C GLU A 393 7.54 40.23 -6.89
N SER A 394 8.70 40.82 -7.19
CA SER A 394 9.90 40.59 -6.40
C SER A 394 10.83 41.79 -6.39
N SER A 395 11.45 42.11 -5.26
CA SER A 395 12.57 43.06 -5.18
C SER A 395 13.95 42.39 -5.33
N ASN A 396 13.96 41.10 -5.63
CA ASN A 396 15.18 40.31 -5.68
C ASN A 396 15.95 40.51 -6.99
N SER A 397 17.07 41.22 -6.88
CA SER A 397 17.93 41.56 -8.02
C SER A 397 18.62 40.39 -8.74
N ILE A 398 18.49 39.15 -8.26
CA ILE A 398 19.19 38.00 -8.85
C ILE A 398 18.30 36.93 -9.47
N LEU A 399 17.00 37.22 -9.61
CA LEU A 399 16.08 36.41 -10.41
C LEU A 399 16.39 36.47 -11.90
N VAL A 400 16.76 37.64 -12.40
CA VAL A 400 17.11 37.86 -13.80
C VAL A 400 18.39 38.71 -13.86
N PRO A 401 19.40 38.34 -14.68
CA PRO A 401 20.60 39.15 -14.85
C PRO A 401 20.27 40.58 -15.32
N GLY A 402 20.90 41.58 -14.71
CA GLY A 402 20.69 42.98 -15.08
C GLY A 402 19.55 43.67 -14.34
N ASP A 403 19.03 43.10 -13.25
CA ASP A 403 18.35 43.90 -12.23
C ASP A 403 19.30 44.88 -11.56
N THR A 404 18.99 46.17 -11.60
CA THR A 404 19.87 47.20 -11.03
C THR A 404 19.17 48.15 -10.06
N ASN A 405 17.84 48.16 -10.02
CA ASN A 405 17.06 49.13 -9.26
C ASN A 405 16.80 48.67 -7.80
N ARG A 406 16.83 47.36 -7.52
CA ARG A 406 16.40 46.74 -6.24
C ARG A 406 14.98 47.14 -5.80
N LEU A 407 14.16 47.58 -6.74
CA LEU A 407 12.74 47.86 -6.52
C LEU A 407 11.95 46.59 -6.82
N GLN A 408 10.70 46.54 -6.34
CA GLN A 408 9.80 45.46 -6.73
C GLN A 408 9.49 45.55 -8.22
N ASP A 409 9.72 44.46 -8.92
CA ASP A 409 9.46 44.27 -10.35
C ASP A 409 8.56 43.05 -10.54
N ILE A 410 7.87 42.96 -11.69
CA ILE A 410 7.08 41.79 -12.03
C ILE A 410 7.95 40.76 -12.74
N PHE A 411 7.94 39.53 -12.23
CA PHE A 411 8.60 38.39 -12.84
C PHE A 411 7.58 37.31 -13.18
N ILE A 412 7.86 36.59 -14.27
CA ILE A 412 7.20 35.33 -14.61
C ILE A 412 8.21 34.21 -14.45
N ARG A 413 7.81 33.18 -13.72
CA ARG A 413 8.45 31.87 -13.66
C ARG A 413 7.77 30.91 -14.62
N ASP A 414 8.52 30.29 -15.52
CA ASP A 414 8.09 29.12 -16.27
C ASP A 414 8.23 27.87 -15.38
N LEU A 415 7.10 27.24 -15.06
CA LEU A 415 7.01 26.05 -14.20
C LEU A 415 7.29 24.76 -14.98
N SER A 416 7.23 24.79 -16.32
CA SER A 416 7.65 23.65 -17.15
C SER A 416 9.17 23.50 -17.21
N LYS A 417 9.87 24.61 -16.96
CA LYS A 417 11.32 24.64 -16.85
C LYS A 417 11.73 24.34 -15.42
N PRO A 418 12.66 23.39 -15.20
CA PRO A 418 13.18 23.15 -13.86
C PRO A 418 13.81 24.45 -13.34
N SER A 419 13.73 24.68 -12.04
CA SER A 419 14.64 25.65 -11.42
C SER A 419 16.05 25.22 -11.78
N VAL A 420 17.00 26.14 -11.96
CA VAL A 420 18.41 25.76 -11.95
C VAL A 420 18.64 25.19 -10.56
N THR A 421 18.37 23.91 -10.41
CA THR A 421 18.58 23.17 -9.20
C THR A 421 20.06 22.87 -9.24
N GLN A 422 20.80 23.59 -8.40
CA GLN A 422 21.71 22.84 -7.56
C GLN A 422 20.83 21.79 -6.87
N ALA A 423 20.76 20.60 -7.46
CA ALA A 423 20.07 19.48 -6.84
C ALA A 423 20.94 19.11 -5.65
N ASN A 424 20.70 19.78 -4.51
CA ASN A 424 21.14 19.28 -3.23
C ASN A 424 20.31 18.04 -2.99
N LEU A 425 20.89 16.89 -3.36
CA LEU A 425 20.33 15.62 -2.95
C LEU A 425 20.71 15.43 -1.48
N THR A 426 19.67 15.35 -0.65
CA THR A 426 19.73 14.95 0.75
C THR A 426 19.54 13.43 0.82
N ASP A 427 20.24 12.74 1.72
CA ASP A 427 20.38 11.27 1.82
C ASP A 427 19.11 10.42 2.11
N ASN A 428 17.91 11.00 2.10
CA ASN A 428 16.61 10.37 2.47
C ASN A 428 16.12 9.18 1.59
N GLY A 429 16.96 8.62 0.72
CA GLY A 429 16.63 7.47 -0.14
C GLY A 429 17.30 7.55 -1.51
N ALA A 430 17.22 6.47 -2.30
CA ALA A 430 17.75 6.46 -3.67
C ALA A 430 17.15 7.63 -4.48
N ALA A 431 18.00 8.50 -5.00
CA ALA A 431 17.57 9.72 -5.67
C ALA A 431 17.74 9.59 -7.18
N HIS A 432 16.62 9.72 -7.90
CA HIS A 432 16.59 9.90 -9.35
C HIS A 432 16.24 11.36 -9.66
N VAL A 433 17.15 12.08 -10.31
CA VAL A 433 16.92 13.41 -10.84
C VAL A 433 16.97 13.34 -12.34
N SER A 434 15.84 13.54 -13.03
CA SER A 434 15.83 13.76 -14.48
C SER A 434 15.61 15.24 -14.78
N THR A 435 16.53 15.83 -15.54
CA THR A 435 16.35 17.18 -16.08
C THR A 435 16.43 17.13 -17.59
N SER A 436 15.68 17.99 -18.26
CA SER A 436 15.61 18.00 -19.71
C SER A 436 15.78 19.42 -20.22
N ARG A 437 16.70 19.61 -21.17
CA ARG A 437 17.06 20.92 -21.74
C ARG A 437 16.95 20.89 -23.25
N THR A 438 16.24 21.84 -23.85
CA THR A 438 16.10 21.91 -25.31
C THR A 438 17.37 22.43 -25.95
N VAL A 439 17.97 21.67 -26.88
CA VAL A 439 19.13 22.06 -27.68
C VAL A 439 18.71 22.05 -29.15
N PHE A 440 18.07 23.11 -29.64
CA PHE A 440 17.68 23.17 -31.05
C PHE A 440 18.92 23.07 -31.95
N ILE A 441 19.09 21.93 -32.63
CA ILE A 441 20.05 21.79 -33.72
C ILE A 441 19.47 20.91 -34.83
N VAL A 442 19.56 21.39 -36.07
CA VAL A 442 19.23 20.59 -37.26
C VAL A 442 20.34 19.55 -37.48
N GLY A 443 20.00 18.26 -37.46
CA GLY A 443 20.94 17.13 -37.70
C GLY A 443 20.76 15.94 -36.75
N THR A 444 21.54 14.87 -36.92
CA THR A 444 21.58 13.70 -36.02
C THR A 444 22.69 13.88 -34.99
N TYR A 445 22.34 13.87 -33.69
CA TYR A 445 23.27 14.06 -32.59
C TYR A 445 23.25 12.89 -31.60
N THR A 446 24.38 12.64 -30.95
CA THR A 446 24.48 11.72 -29.82
C THR A 446 24.88 12.48 -28.56
N ALA A 447 24.24 12.16 -27.43
CA ALA A 447 24.66 12.63 -26.10
C ALA A 447 25.26 11.47 -25.32
N VAL A 448 26.38 11.72 -24.67
CA VAL A 448 26.98 10.79 -23.72
C VAL A 448 27.34 11.59 -22.48
N ALA A 449 26.91 11.12 -21.30
CA ALA A 449 27.41 11.61 -20.02
C ALA A 449 28.59 10.72 -19.61
N SER A 450 29.81 11.25 -19.63
CA SER A 450 30.99 10.54 -19.15
C SER A 450 31.20 10.83 -17.66
N PRO A 451 31.25 9.80 -16.78
CA PRO A 451 31.58 10.00 -15.37
C PRO A 451 33.02 10.49 -15.22
N GLN A 452 33.32 11.11 -14.07
CA GLN A 452 34.67 11.41 -13.61
C GLN A 452 35.03 10.51 -12.42
N ASP A 453 36.33 10.33 -12.17
CA ASP A 453 36.82 9.53 -11.05
C ASP A 453 36.31 10.10 -9.72
N GLY A 454 35.71 9.24 -8.87
CA GLY A 454 35.22 9.61 -7.55
C GLY A 454 33.75 10.02 -7.47
N ASN A 455 32.97 9.90 -8.56
CA ASN A 455 31.52 10.11 -8.52
C ASN A 455 30.81 9.00 -7.71
N LEU A 456 29.80 9.37 -6.92
CA LEU A 456 28.96 8.47 -6.11
C LEU A 456 27.73 7.95 -6.87
N GLY A 457 27.24 8.70 -7.85
CA GLY A 457 26.12 8.36 -8.72
C GLY A 457 26.51 8.18 -10.19
N THR A 458 25.52 7.85 -10.99
CA THR A 458 25.62 7.66 -12.43
C THR A 458 24.74 8.66 -13.15
N ALA A 459 25.22 9.24 -14.24
CA ALA A 459 24.41 10.07 -15.11
C ALA A 459 24.16 9.37 -16.46
N THR A 460 22.95 9.47 -16.96
CA THR A 460 22.62 9.10 -18.35
C THR A 460 22.24 10.36 -19.11
N ALA A 461 22.48 10.38 -20.42
CA ALA A 461 22.03 11.47 -21.28
C ALA A 461 21.42 10.90 -22.57
N THR A 462 20.29 11.45 -22.99
CA THR A 462 19.58 11.11 -24.21
C THR A 462 19.30 12.37 -25.02
N VAL A 463 19.21 12.23 -26.34
CA VAL A 463 18.84 13.31 -27.26
C VAL A 463 17.52 12.97 -27.92
N ASP A 464 16.54 13.83 -27.76
CA ASP A 464 15.35 13.87 -28.59
C ASP A 464 15.69 14.59 -29.90
N VAL A 465 15.78 13.82 -30.99
CA VAL A 465 16.13 14.33 -32.32
C VAL A 465 15.02 15.14 -32.99
N THR A 466 13.80 15.10 -32.45
CA THR A 466 12.62 15.79 -32.97
C THR A 466 12.58 17.24 -32.50
N ASP A 467 12.92 17.47 -31.23
CA ASP A 467 12.88 18.79 -30.57
C ASP A 467 14.28 19.35 -30.24
N GLY A 468 15.34 18.58 -30.52
CA GLY A 468 16.71 18.89 -30.13
C GLY A 468 16.95 18.77 -28.63
N LYS A 469 16.06 18.17 -27.84
CA LYS A 469 16.16 18.17 -26.37
C LYS A 469 17.22 17.19 -25.87
N VAL A 470 18.19 17.65 -25.09
CA VAL A 470 19.09 16.80 -24.33
C VAL A 470 18.50 16.60 -22.93
N THR A 471 18.07 15.39 -22.65
CA THR A 471 17.62 14.98 -21.31
C THR A 471 18.75 14.25 -20.63
N TRP A 472 19.09 14.62 -19.40
CA TRP A 472 20.01 13.85 -18.59
C TRP A 472 19.37 13.46 -17.28
N SER A 473 19.59 12.22 -16.86
CA SER A 473 19.25 11.76 -15.52
C SER A 473 20.51 11.58 -14.69
N TYR A 474 20.39 11.77 -13.39
CA TYR A 474 21.37 11.38 -12.40
C TYR A 474 20.70 10.47 -11.38
N ASP A 475 21.33 9.33 -11.14
CA ASP A 475 20.89 8.29 -10.23
C ASP A 475 21.99 8.06 -9.19
N VAL A 476 21.65 8.13 -7.92
CA VAL A 476 22.56 7.73 -6.84
C VAL A 476 21.84 6.82 -5.86
N SER A 477 22.48 5.69 -5.56
CA SER A 477 21.95 4.75 -4.57
C SER A 477 22.17 5.30 -3.16
N HIS A 478 21.20 5.05 -2.27
CA HIS A 478 21.31 5.45 -0.85
C HIS A 478 22.59 4.90 -0.21
N ALA A 479 23.01 3.67 -0.55
CA ALA A 479 24.24 3.08 -0.03
C ALA A 479 25.52 3.89 -0.34
N ASN A 480 25.52 4.64 -1.44
CA ASN A 480 26.68 5.46 -1.83
C ASN A 480 26.71 6.82 -1.13
N ILE A 481 25.59 7.28 -0.56
CA ILE A 481 25.46 8.59 0.09
C ILE A 481 25.24 8.53 1.59
N ALA A 482 24.81 7.38 2.13
CA ALA A 482 24.70 7.10 3.56
C ALA A 482 25.98 7.35 4.40
N PRO A 483 27.20 7.37 3.83
CA PRO A 483 28.39 7.76 4.61
C PRO A 483 28.63 9.27 4.73
N LEU A 484 27.80 10.13 4.12
CA LEU A 484 28.00 11.58 4.15
C LEU A 484 27.40 12.18 5.42
N ALA A 485 28.24 12.76 6.27
CA ALA A 485 27.75 13.41 7.48
C ALA A 485 26.97 14.71 7.19
N ALA A 486 26.20 15.20 8.15
CA ALA A 486 25.37 16.39 8.10
C ALA A 486 26.19 17.61 7.70
N GLY A 487 25.81 18.23 6.58
CA GLY A 487 26.53 19.36 5.98
C GLY A 487 27.81 18.99 5.24
N GLN A 488 28.25 17.73 5.26
CA GLN A 488 29.31 17.24 4.38
C GLN A 488 28.79 17.28 2.93
N THR A 489 29.61 17.84 2.03
CA THR A 489 29.26 17.93 0.61
C THR A 489 30.17 17.06 -0.24
N HIS A 490 29.59 16.40 -1.24
CA HIS A 490 30.31 15.64 -2.26
C HIS A 490 29.87 16.10 -3.66
N ALA A 491 30.81 16.29 -4.57
CA ALA A 491 30.53 16.83 -5.90
C ALA A 491 30.79 15.78 -6.98
N ASP A 492 29.71 15.30 -7.59
CA ASP A 492 29.77 14.44 -8.75
C ASP A 492 29.85 15.28 -10.02
N THR A 493 30.86 15.04 -10.85
CA THR A 493 31.03 15.79 -12.11
C THR A 493 30.93 14.85 -13.31
N PHE A 494 30.09 15.20 -14.28
CA PHE A 494 29.95 14.49 -15.54
C PHE A 494 30.28 15.41 -16.70
N ILE A 495 30.95 14.87 -17.72
CA ILE A 495 31.15 15.59 -18.98
C ILE A 495 30.05 15.14 -19.94
N LEU A 496 29.11 16.05 -20.21
CA LEU A 496 28.13 15.89 -21.28
C LEU A 496 28.82 16.19 -22.61
N ILE A 497 28.90 15.17 -23.48
CA ILE A 497 29.47 15.26 -24.82
C ILE A 497 28.34 15.21 -25.83
N LEU A 498 28.21 16.24 -26.65
CA LEU A 498 27.29 16.29 -27.78
C LEU A 498 28.07 16.18 -29.08
N GLY A 499 27.92 15.06 -29.78
CA GLY A 499 28.57 14.78 -31.06
C GLY A 499 27.60 14.90 -32.23
N ASN A 500 28.04 15.44 -33.36
CA ASN A 500 27.23 15.57 -34.58
C ASN A 500 27.40 14.40 -35.58
N GLY A 501 28.00 13.28 -35.15
CA GLY A 501 28.28 12.11 -35.99
C GLY A 501 29.37 12.27 -37.07
N SER A 502 29.91 13.48 -37.27
CA SER A 502 30.96 13.78 -38.29
C SER A 502 32.35 14.03 -37.69
N GLY A 503 32.53 13.74 -36.41
CA GLY A 503 33.80 13.89 -35.67
C GLY A 503 33.96 15.22 -34.92
N ALA A 504 33.00 16.15 -35.03
CA ALA A 504 32.96 17.35 -34.21
C ALA A 504 32.06 17.14 -32.98
N SER A 505 32.56 17.52 -31.80
CA SER A 505 31.83 17.42 -30.53
C SER A 505 31.99 18.68 -29.69
N VAL A 506 30.95 19.00 -28.91
CA VAL A 506 30.98 20.03 -27.86
C VAL A 506 30.84 19.34 -26.50
N THR A 507 31.55 19.85 -25.49
CA THR A 507 31.55 19.28 -24.14
C THR A 507 31.08 20.30 -23.11
N GLN A 508 30.31 19.87 -22.13
CA GLN A 508 29.85 20.68 -21.00
C GLN A 508 29.97 19.88 -19.71
N ASN A 509 30.43 20.50 -18.63
CA ASN A 509 30.43 19.87 -17.31
C ASN A 509 29.03 20.02 -16.67
N ILE A 510 28.53 18.91 -16.12
CA ILE A 510 27.39 18.84 -15.21
C ILE A 510 27.97 18.55 -13.83
N THR A 511 27.66 19.38 -12.83
CA THR A 511 28.08 19.13 -11.45
C THR A 511 26.84 18.94 -10.57
N VAL A 512 26.74 17.79 -9.93
CA VAL A 512 25.72 17.45 -8.93
C VAL A 512 26.38 17.59 -7.55
N THR A 513 25.77 18.36 -6.65
CA THR A 513 26.27 18.53 -5.28
C THR A 513 25.39 17.75 -4.32
N LEU A 514 25.93 16.69 -3.74
CA LEU A 514 25.28 15.89 -2.71
C LEU A 514 25.61 16.53 -1.36
N THR A 515 24.61 16.70 -0.49
CA THR A 515 24.80 17.25 0.86
C THR A 515 24.20 16.28 1.86
N GLY A 516 25.03 15.74 2.76
CA GLY A 516 24.54 14.92 3.87
C GLY A 516 23.63 15.74 4.77
N ILE A 517 22.56 15.13 5.27
CA ILE A 517 21.74 15.68 6.35
C ILE A 517 22.02 14.87 7.63
N ASP A 518 21.36 15.25 8.71
CA ASP A 518 21.39 14.47 9.96
C ASP A 518 20.68 13.14 9.72
N ASP A 519 21.37 12.02 9.74
CA ASP A 519 20.86 10.66 9.68
C ASP A 519 20.30 10.24 11.06
N ALA A 520 19.42 9.23 11.08
CA ALA A 520 19.00 8.65 12.35
C ALA A 520 19.99 7.55 12.78
N PRO A 521 20.22 7.31 14.08
CA PRO A 521 21.16 6.30 14.54
C PRO A 521 20.76 4.91 14.03
N VAL A 522 21.72 4.12 13.51
CA VAL A 522 21.45 2.80 12.96
C VAL A 522 21.71 1.72 14.00
N ILE A 523 20.69 0.93 14.35
CA ILE A 523 20.80 -0.19 15.30
C ILE A 523 21.18 -1.48 14.58
N SER A 524 22.44 -1.89 14.73
CA SER A 524 23.04 -3.08 14.11
C SER A 524 22.91 -4.35 14.95
N SER A 525 22.60 -4.26 16.25
CA SER A 525 22.35 -5.42 17.11
C SER A 525 21.06 -6.18 16.72
N GLY A 526 21.02 -7.50 16.93
CA GLY A 526 19.91 -8.38 16.49
C GLY A 526 18.56 -8.09 17.17
N THR A 527 17.46 -8.63 16.66
CA THR A 527 16.10 -8.49 17.25
C THR A 527 15.80 -9.53 18.32
N THR A 528 16.71 -10.47 18.56
CA THR A 528 16.58 -11.48 19.59
C THR A 528 17.88 -11.62 20.37
N ALA A 529 17.76 -12.01 21.62
CA ALA A 529 18.87 -12.47 22.44
C ALA A 529 18.42 -13.64 23.31
N SER A 530 19.33 -14.54 23.60
CA SER A 530 19.16 -15.53 24.65
C SER A 530 19.97 -15.12 25.87
N PHE A 531 19.35 -15.23 27.04
CA PHE A 531 20.02 -14.97 28.30
C PHE A 531 19.77 -16.12 29.27
N ALA A 532 20.85 -16.70 29.77
CA ALA A 532 20.79 -17.67 30.84
C ALA A 532 20.08 -17.10 32.07
N GLU A 533 19.14 -17.84 32.64
CA GLU A 533 18.60 -17.51 33.96
C GLU A 533 19.69 -17.45 35.03
N ASN A 534 19.39 -16.81 36.16
CA ASN A 534 20.34 -16.52 37.25
C ASN A 534 21.54 -15.64 36.85
N GLY A 535 21.66 -15.27 35.56
CA GLY A 535 22.65 -14.36 35.04
C GLY A 535 22.48 -12.94 35.58
N THR A 536 23.61 -12.25 35.79
CA THR A 536 23.64 -10.82 36.19
C THR A 536 24.42 -9.94 35.21
N ALA A 537 24.95 -10.54 34.14
CA ALA A 537 25.66 -9.84 33.07
C ALA A 537 24.67 -9.09 32.14
N ALA A 538 25.21 -8.35 31.17
CA ALA A 538 24.40 -7.76 30.10
C ALA A 538 23.64 -8.87 29.35
N ALA A 539 22.32 -8.78 29.36
CA ALA A 539 21.43 -9.71 28.66
C ALA A 539 21.34 -9.39 27.17
N TYR A 540 21.56 -8.13 26.82
CA TYR A 540 21.61 -7.67 25.45
C TYR A 540 22.53 -6.45 25.36
N GLN A 541 23.24 -6.30 24.25
CA GLN A 541 24.05 -5.12 23.98
C GLN A 541 23.45 -4.38 22.79
N ILE A 542 23.03 -3.14 23.00
CA ILE A 542 22.62 -2.27 21.90
C ILE A 542 23.89 -1.85 21.16
N ALA A 543 24.03 -2.30 19.91
CA ALA A 543 25.09 -1.87 19.01
C ALA A 543 24.48 -0.89 18.01
N ALA A 544 24.83 0.39 18.15
CA ALA A 544 24.35 1.43 17.24
C ALA A 544 25.49 2.36 16.84
N THR A 545 25.41 2.86 15.62
CA THR A 545 26.34 3.83 15.07
C THR A 545 25.55 4.92 14.38
N ASP A 546 26.14 6.10 14.34
CA ASP A 546 25.60 7.25 13.65
C ASP A 546 26.76 7.97 12.96
N VAL A 547 26.54 8.40 11.72
CA VAL A 547 27.58 9.00 10.88
C VAL A 547 27.83 10.46 11.24
N ASP A 548 26.85 11.12 11.87
CA ASP A 548 26.85 12.54 12.21
C ASP A 548 27.28 12.78 13.64
N SER A 549 26.86 11.87 14.52
CA SER A 549 26.99 12.03 15.96
C SER A 549 27.72 10.85 16.58
N PRO A 550 28.97 11.01 17.03
CA PRO A 550 29.69 9.94 17.72
C PRO A 550 29.17 9.66 19.14
N THR A 551 28.23 10.46 19.65
CA THR A 551 27.65 10.33 20.99
C THR A 551 26.19 9.96 20.88
N LEU A 552 25.83 8.76 21.34
CA LEU A 552 24.46 8.25 21.34
C LEU A 552 23.92 8.11 22.77
N THR A 553 22.62 8.29 22.90
CA THR A 553 21.86 8.08 24.13
C THR A 553 20.91 6.90 23.97
N TYR A 554 20.84 6.07 25.02
CA TYR A 554 20.07 4.83 25.01
C TYR A 554 18.96 4.89 26.06
N SER A 555 17.75 4.47 25.68
CA SER A 555 16.62 4.30 26.58
C SER A 555 15.79 3.08 26.19
N LEU A 556 14.92 2.63 27.09
CA LEU A 556 14.07 1.44 26.90
C LEU A 556 12.60 1.82 27.06
N SER A 557 11.74 1.26 26.21
CA SER A 557 10.28 1.32 26.30
C SER A 557 9.69 -0.06 25.95
N GLY A 558 8.36 -0.21 25.98
CA GLY A 558 7.70 -1.49 25.74
C GLY A 558 7.22 -2.18 27.03
N THR A 559 6.64 -3.37 26.86
CA THR A 559 5.87 -4.07 27.90
C THR A 559 6.74 -4.42 29.11
N ASP A 560 7.91 -5.01 28.89
CA ASP A 560 8.78 -5.51 29.96
C ASP A 560 9.93 -4.57 30.32
N ALA A 561 10.02 -3.39 29.69
CA ALA A 561 11.13 -2.45 29.85
C ALA A 561 11.40 -2.02 31.29
N THR A 562 10.36 -2.02 32.13
CA THR A 562 10.50 -1.66 33.55
C THR A 562 11.33 -2.68 34.34
N LEU A 563 11.56 -3.89 33.83
CA LEU A 563 12.38 -4.95 34.43
C LEU A 563 13.87 -4.81 34.11
N PHE A 564 14.27 -3.88 33.23
CA PHE A 564 15.65 -3.73 32.75
C PHE A 564 16.25 -2.36 33.09
N ASN A 565 17.58 -2.31 33.14
CA ASN A 565 18.39 -1.09 33.09
C ASN A 565 19.13 -1.02 31.75
N VAL A 566 19.45 0.20 31.29
CA VAL A 566 20.35 0.42 30.15
C VAL A 566 21.50 1.35 30.55
N SER A 567 22.73 0.98 30.18
CA SER A 567 23.93 1.77 30.46
C SER A 567 24.15 2.88 29.40
N ALA A 568 25.05 3.83 29.69
CA ALA A 568 25.48 4.83 28.70
C ALA A 568 26.24 4.20 27.52
N ALA A 569 26.73 2.97 27.66
CA ALA A 569 27.36 2.20 26.59
C ALA A 569 26.36 1.28 25.85
N GLY A 570 25.08 1.28 26.22
CA GLY A 570 24.04 0.46 25.57
C GLY A 570 23.88 -0.95 26.13
N ASP A 571 24.55 -1.30 27.23
CA ASP A 571 24.36 -2.60 27.90
C ASP A 571 22.98 -2.65 28.55
N VAL A 572 22.18 -3.66 28.20
CA VAL A 572 20.87 -3.93 28.79
C VAL A 572 21.00 -5.06 29.80
N THR A 573 20.65 -4.78 31.06
CA THR A 573 20.74 -5.75 32.18
C THR A 573 19.41 -5.88 32.90
N PHE A 574 19.08 -7.07 33.40
CA PHE A 574 17.94 -7.24 34.29
C PHE A 574 18.14 -6.51 35.62
N LYS A 575 17.09 -5.85 36.14
CA LYS A 575 17.09 -5.23 37.49
C LYS A 575 17.14 -6.28 38.60
N SER A 576 16.66 -7.48 38.34
CA SER A 576 16.74 -8.65 39.21
C SER A 576 16.97 -9.86 38.32
N ALA A 577 17.90 -10.74 38.70
CA ALA A 577 18.22 -11.93 37.92
C ALA A 577 16.92 -12.66 37.53
N PRO A 578 16.74 -13.00 36.23
CA PRO A 578 15.57 -13.74 35.78
C PRO A 578 15.66 -15.18 36.28
N ASP A 579 14.49 -15.77 36.50
CA ASP A 579 14.25 -17.12 37.02
C ASP A 579 13.28 -17.73 36.01
N PHE A 580 13.71 -18.78 35.31
CA PHE A 580 12.99 -19.38 34.20
C PHE A 580 11.72 -20.09 34.70
N GLU A 581 11.74 -20.65 35.91
CA GLU A 581 10.59 -21.29 36.55
C GLU A 581 9.57 -20.28 37.13
N ALA A 582 9.99 -19.03 37.36
CA ALA A 582 9.14 -17.96 37.88
C ALA A 582 9.24 -16.66 37.03
N PRO A 583 8.78 -16.69 35.76
CA PRO A 583 8.94 -15.57 34.84
C PRO A 583 8.10 -14.36 35.28
N LYS A 584 8.69 -13.17 35.11
CA LYS A 584 8.12 -11.87 35.56
C LYS A 584 7.69 -10.95 34.43
N ASP A 585 7.94 -11.37 33.19
CA ASP A 585 7.33 -10.81 31.99
C ASP A 585 5.79 -10.78 32.09
N ALA A 586 5.18 -9.92 31.29
CA ALA A 586 3.75 -9.64 31.39
C ALA A 586 2.84 -10.85 31.08
N ASN A 587 3.28 -11.74 30.19
CA ASN A 587 2.55 -12.90 29.70
C ASN A 587 3.07 -14.25 30.23
N ARG A 588 4.20 -14.28 30.95
CA ARG A 588 4.76 -15.48 31.61
C ARG A 588 5.22 -16.58 30.65
N ASP A 589 5.78 -16.20 29.50
CA ASP A 589 6.25 -17.14 28.48
C ASP A 589 7.79 -17.22 28.37
N ASN A 590 8.52 -16.55 29.28
CA ASN A 590 9.99 -16.44 29.32
C ASN A 590 10.59 -15.62 28.16
N VAL A 591 9.76 -14.88 27.42
CA VAL A 591 10.19 -13.97 26.37
C VAL A 591 9.91 -12.54 26.81
N TYR A 592 10.97 -11.81 27.12
CA TYR A 592 10.87 -10.43 27.58
C TYR A 592 10.91 -9.48 26.40
N ASP A 593 9.77 -8.83 26.12
CA ASP A 593 9.59 -7.92 24.99
C ASP A 593 9.93 -6.48 25.40
N ILE A 594 11.05 -5.98 24.86
CA ILE A 594 11.50 -4.61 25.04
C ILE A 594 11.64 -3.90 23.69
N THR A 595 11.45 -2.58 23.71
CA THR A 595 11.78 -1.68 22.61
C THR A 595 13.00 -0.87 23.01
N VAL A 596 14.12 -1.09 22.31
CA VAL A 596 15.32 -0.27 22.48
C VAL A 596 15.14 1.04 21.70
N VAL A 597 15.56 2.15 22.30
CA VAL A 597 15.45 3.50 21.73
C VAL A 597 16.84 4.13 21.75
N VAL A 598 17.35 4.50 20.58
CA VAL A 598 18.66 5.14 20.41
C VAL A 598 18.45 6.53 19.82
N SER A 599 19.08 7.56 20.41
CA SER A 599 19.00 8.93 19.92
C SER A 599 20.37 9.61 19.94
N ASP A 600 20.67 10.38 18.90
CA ASP A 600 21.80 11.29 18.76
C ASP A 600 21.54 12.69 19.41
N GLY A 601 20.30 12.95 19.85
CA GLY A 601 19.85 14.24 20.39
C GLY A 601 18.91 15.03 19.48
N THR A 602 18.79 14.68 18.20
CA THR A 602 17.93 15.32 17.19
C THR A 602 16.96 14.33 16.55
N LYS A 603 17.42 13.11 16.26
CA LYS A 603 16.64 11.99 15.72
C LYS A 603 16.68 10.78 16.65
N LEU A 604 15.77 9.84 16.42
CA LEU A 604 15.66 8.61 17.20
C LEU A 604 15.34 7.42 16.31
N THR A 605 15.89 6.26 16.68
CA THR A 605 15.59 4.96 16.08
C THR A 605 15.15 4.00 17.16
N THR A 606 14.13 3.19 16.85
CA THR A 606 13.63 2.17 17.76
C THR A 606 13.75 0.78 17.14
N LYS A 607 13.92 -0.25 17.98
CA LYS A 607 13.92 -1.65 17.54
C LYS A 607 13.31 -2.53 18.63
N ASN A 608 12.38 -3.39 18.26
CA ASN A 608 11.86 -4.40 19.17
C ASN A 608 12.87 -5.53 19.33
N VAL A 609 13.08 -5.95 20.57
CA VAL A 609 14.01 -7.00 20.94
C VAL A 609 13.29 -7.96 21.88
N ALA A 610 13.27 -9.23 21.51
CA ALA A 610 12.79 -10.32 22.34
C ALA A 610 13.99 -10.97 23.04
N ILE A 611 14.07 -10.85 24.36
CA ILE A 611 15.09 -11.52 25.16
C ILE A 611 14.47 -12.78 25.74
N THR A 612 14.82 -13.94 25.16
CA THR A 612 14.38 -15.23 25.67
C THR A 612 15.29 -15.62 26.83
N VAL A 613 14.72 -15.72 28.02
CA VAL A 613 15.44 -16.34 29.13
C VAL A 613 15.50 -17.82 28.86
N THR A 614 16.71 -18.35 28.76
CA THR A 614 16.93 -19.78 28.60
C THR A 614 17.21 -20.36 29.98
N ASP A 615 16.49 -21.42 30.29
CA ASP A 615 16.81 -22.27 31.43
C ASP A 615 18.30 -22.61 31.41
N VAL A 616 18.97 -22.32 32.52
CA VAL A 616 20.28 -22.87 32.84
C VAL A 616 20.11 -23.77 34.04
N ASN A 617 20.54 -25.02 33.84
CA ASN A 617 20.61 -26.03 34.88
C ASN A 617 21.07 -25.47 36.23
N ASP A 618 20.12 -25.33 37.13
CA ASP A 618 20.34 -24.88 38.50
C ASP A 618 21.06 -25.91 39.38
N THR A 619 21.65 -26.93 38.76
CA THR A 619 22.41 -27.96 39.46
C THR A 619 23.71 -28.30 38.73
N THR A 620 24.80 -28.12 39.48
CA THR A 620 26.04 -28.84 39.25
C THR A 620 25.78 -30.35 39.27
N GLY A 621 25.97 -31.06 38.15
CA GLY A 621 26.16 -32.51 38.22
C GLY A 621 25.85 -33.31 36.96
N GLY A 622 26.86 -33.52 36.10
CA GLY A 622 26.85 -34.60 35.12
C GLY A 622 27.01 -35.98 35.79
N GLY A 623 25.95 -36.46 36.45
CA GLY A 623 25.90 -37.77 37.10
C GLY A 623 24.79 -38.65 36.53
N VAL A 624 25.14 -39.87 36.16
CA VAL A 624 24.19 -40.93 35.79
C VAL A 624 23.30 -41.26 36.99
N LEU A 625 21.97 -41.19 36.84
CA LEU A 625 21.00 -41.71 37.82
C LEU A 625 20.69 -43.18 37.52
N THR A 626 21.30 -44.10 38.27
CA THR A 626 20.98 -45.54 38.23
C THR A 626 19.89 -45.85 39.25
N VAL A 627 18.73 -46.34 38.78
CA VAL A 627 17.58 -46.70 39.64
C VAL A 627 17.52 -48.22 39.82
N THR A 628 18.01 -48.72 40.96
CA THR A 628 17.82 -50.12 41.36
C THR A 628 16.75 -50.23 42.44
N GLY A 629 15.55 -50.70 42.09
CA GLY A 629 14.40 -50.87 43.01
C GLY A 629 13.25 -49.91 42.73
N SER A 630 12.28 -49.82 43.65
CA SER A 630 11.17 -48.88 43.51
C SER A 630 11.54 -47.50 44.07
N MET A 631 11.45 -46.46 43.24
CA MET A 631 11.80 -45.09 43.60
C MET A 631 10.68 -44.11 43.24
N GLY A 632 10.40 -43.23 44.20
CA GLY A 632 9.49 -42.09 44.10
C GLY A 632 10.11 -40.89 43.40
N PHE A 633 9.46 -40.29 42.39
CA PHE A 633 9.88 -39.00 41.83
C PHE A 633 8.70 -38.03 41.66
N THR A 634 9.00 -36.73 41.63
CA THR A 634 8.04 -35.64 41.38
C THR A 634 8.34 -34.91 40.07
N SER A 635 9.61 -34.65 39.77
CA SER A 635 10.08 -34.18 38.47
C SER A 635 11.57 -34.51 38.29
N ILE A 636 11.99 -34.74 37.05
CA ILE A 636 13.37 -35.01 36.65
C ILE A 636 13.66 -34.16 35.42
N ASP A 637 14.59 -33.21 35.53
CA ASP A 637 14.94 -32.30 34.44
C ASP A 637 16.45 -32.33 34.14
N ARG A 638 16.79 -32.32 32.85
CA ARG A 638 18.14 -32.23 32.26
C ARG A 638 19.22 -33.13 32.89
N ALA A 639 19.12 -34.42 32.64
CA ALA A 639 20.29 -35.28 32.69
C ALA A 639 20.37 -36.19 31.45
N THR A 640 21.58 -36.46 30.97
CA THR A 640 21.84 -37.66 30.18
C THR A 640 21.66 -38.84 31.13
N ILE A 641 20.41 -39.21 31.41
CA ILE A 641 20.14 -40.28 32.35
C ILE A 641 20.24 -41.60 31.59
N ASN A 642 21.31 -42.35 31.84
CA ASN A 642 21.24 -43.79 31.71
C ASN A 642 20.29 -44.32 32.79
N ILE A 643 18.98 -44.18 32.58
CA ILE A 643 18.00 -44.91 33.35
C ILE A 643 18.21 -46.36 32.91
N SER A 644 18.43 -47.25 33.87
CA SER A 644 18.41 -48.70 33.65
C SER A 644 17.66 -49.24 34.85
N VAL A 645 16.37 -49.51 34.66
CA VAL A 645 15.47 -49.90 35.74
C VAL A 645 15.26 -51.40 35.72
N THR A 646 15.70 -52.08 36.78
CA THR A 646 15.32 -53.49 37.03
C THR A 646 14.15 -53.62 38.02
N GLY A 647 13.33 -52.57 38.20
CA GLY A 647 12.20 -52.46 39.15
C GLY A 647 11.16 -51.38 38.74
N ASN A 648 10.19 -51.04 39.61
CA ASN A 648 9.08 -50.12 39.29
C ASN A 648 9.38 -48.65 39.68
N LEU A 649 9.40 -47.69 38.75
CA LEU A 649 9.29 -46.27 39.13
C LEU A 649 7.86 -45.98 39.61
N HIS A 650 7.72 -45.32 40.76
CA HIS A 650 6.43 -44.95 41.36
C HIS A 650 6.36 -43.43 41.46
N GLU A 651 5.25 -42.81 41.06
CA GLU A 651 5.05 -41.37 41.22
C GLU A 651 4.59 -41.07 42.65
N THR A 652 5.23 -40.14 43.38
CA THR A 652 4.80 -39.77 44.75
C THR A 652 3.97 -38.49 44.80
N GLY A 653 3.54 -37.97 43.64
CA GLY A 653 2.88 -36.68 43.44
C GLY A 653 1.68 -36.76 42.48
N SER A 654 1.17 -35.60 42.03
CA SER A 654 -0.03 -35.48 41.19
C SER A 654 0.25 -35.31 39.68
N SER A 655 1.51 -35.23 39.26
CA SER A 655 1.99 -35.33 37.86
C SER A 655 3.53 -35.42 37.84
N GLY A 656 4.09 -36.60 37.61
CA GLY A 656 5.54 -36.81 37.45
C GLY A 656 6.01 -36.44 36.06
N VAL A 657 6.93 -35.47 35.94
CA VAL A 657 7.47 -35.01 34.64
C VAL A 657 8.95 -35.37 34.50
N ILE A 658 9.32 -36.02 33.40
CA ILE A 658 10.68 -36.12 32.89
C ILE A 658 10.79 -35.10 31.75
N SER A 659 11.85 -34.30 31.73
CA SER A 659 12.06 -33.33 30.66
C SER A 659 13.52 -33.19 30.25
N ASN A 660 13.72 -32.77 28.99
CA ASN A 660 15.01 -32.36 28.43
C ASN A 660 16.14 -33.41 28.60
N SER A 661 15.80 -34.69 28.56
CA SER A 661 16.68 -35.80 28.93
C SER A 661 16.93 -36.77 27.77
N THR A 662 18.07 -37.48 27.83
CA THR A 662 18.33 -38.65 26.99
C THR A 662 18.13 -39.91 27.81
N ILE A 663 17.15 -40.73 27.45
CA ILE A 663 16.75 -41.94 28.18
C ILE A 663 17.27 -43.16 27.43
N ASN A 664 18.13 -43.95 28.08
CA ASN A 664 18.76 -45.10 27.43
C ASN A 664 18.03 -46.43 27.69
N ASP A 665 17.20 -46.52 28.73
CA ASP A 665 16.32 -47.66 29.04
C ASP A 665 15.27 -47.26 30.11
N LEU A 666 13.97 -47.23 29.77
CA LEU A 666 12.91 -46.79 30.68
C LEU A 666 12.35 -47.93 31.57
N GLY A 667 12.66 -49.19 31.30
CA GLY A 667 12.09 -50.34 32.02
C GLY A 667 10.57 -50.54 31.82
N SER A 668 9.89 -51.24 32.74
CA SER A 668 8.43 -51.43 32.75
C SER A 668 7.78 -50.66 33.91
N LEU A 669 6.65 -50.00 33.63
CA LEU A 669 5.87 -49.22 34.60
C LEU A 669 4.49 -49.86 34.77
N ASN A 670 4.27 -50.55 35.89
CA ASN A 670 3.05 -51.31 36.16
C ASN A 670 2.42 -50.90 37.50
N GLU A 671 1.90 -49.68 37.59
CA GLU A 671 1.24 -49.13 38.79
C GLU A 671 -0.18 -48.64 38.48
N THR A 672 -1.04 -48.64 39.50
CA THR A 672 -2.42 -48.11 39.38
C THR A 672 -2.38 -46.58 39.52
N GLN A 673 -2.91 -45.82 38.54
CA GLN A 673 -2.92 -44.35 38.48
C GLN A 673 -1.59 -43.62 38.13
N ALA A 674 -0.65 -44.26 37.43
CA ALA A 674 0.59 -43.58 37.01
C ALA A 674 0.31 -42.33 36.13
N MET A 675 0.86 -41.16 36.52
CA MET A 675 0.92 -39.96 35.68
C MET A 675 2.38 -39.67 35.28
N LEU A 676 2.72 -40.01 34.03
CA LEU A 676 4.06 -39.79 33.47
C LEU A 676 3.96 -38.81 32.30
N ALA A 677 4.66 -37.68 32.39
CA ALA A 677 4.89 -36.80 31.26
C ALA A 677 6.37 -36.83 30.84
N LEU A 678 6.63 -37.01 29.54
CA LEU A 678 7.93 -36.86 28.88
C LEU A 678 7.86 -35.59 28.02
N VAL A 679 8.79 -34.66 28.19
CA VAL A 679 8.77 -33.34 27.55
C VAL A 679 10.15 -32.99 27.00
N ASN A 680 10.28 -32.79 25.69
CA ASN A 680 11.54 -32.50 24.99
C ASN A 680 12.62 -33.60 25.17
N ASP A 681 12.21 -34.86 25.31
CA ASP A 681 13.11 -35.98 25.58
C ASP A 681 13.54 -36.74 24.32
N THR A 682 14.70 -37.40 24.37
CA THR A 682 15.11 -38.41 23.38
C THR A 682 15.30 -39.75 24.06
N VAL A 683 14.57 -40.78 23.63
CA VAL A 683 14.77 -42.16 24.08
C VAL A 683 15.63 -42.89 23.05
N THR A 684 16.82 -43.34 23.45
CA THR A 684 17.81 -43.96 22.55
C THR A 684 18.17 -45.38 22.99
N GLY A 685 17.85 -46.38 22.17
CA GLY A 685 18.20 -47.78 22.45
C GLY A 685 17.46 -48.40 23.65
N GLY A 686 17.55 -49.73 23.80
CA GLY A 686 16.89 -50.48 24.88
C GLY A 686 15.51 -51.05 24.53
N SER A 687 14.92 -51.81 25.47
CA SER A 687 13.54 -52.30 25.38
C SER A 687 12.66 -51.49 26.32
N LEU A 688 11.75 -50.68 25.77
CA LEU A 688 10.66 -50.15 26.60
C LEU A 688 9.78 -51.33 27.02
N GLY A 689 9.72 -51.58 28.32
CA GLY A 689 8.71 -52.46 28.89
C GLY A 689 7.35 -51.75 28.93
N ALA A 690 6.28 -52.49 29.13
CA ALA A 690 4.92 -51.95 29.16
C ALA A 690 4.77 -50.80 30.15
N ILE A 691 4.22 -49.69 29.67
CA ILE A 691 3.72 -48.59 30.49
C ILE A 691 2.20 -48.74 30.58
N VAL A 692 1.70 -49.26 31.70
CA VAL A 692 0.26 -49.47 31.89
C VAL A 692 -0.30 -48.33 32.72
N ALA A 693 -1.07 -47.43 32.11
CA ALA A 693 -1.89 -46.48 32.84
C ALA A 693 -3.19 -47.17 33.24
N ASN A 694 -3.43 -47.33 34.54
CA ASN A 694 -4.70 -47.83 35.07
C ASN A 694 -5.40 -46.71 35.83
N GLY A 695 -6.12 -45.85 35.09
CA GLY A 695 -6.82 -44.66 35.59
C GLY A 695 -5.96 -43.40 35.73
N GLY A 696 -4.79 -43.35 35.07
CA GLY A 696 -3.83 -42.22 35.08
C GLY A 696 -3.63 -41.61 33.68
N SER A 697 -2.70 -40.67 33.53
CA SER A 697 -2.42 -40.00 32.25
C SER A 697 -0.96 -40.10 31.82
N ILE A 698 -0.71 -40.45 30.56
CA ILE A 698 0.63 -40.46 29.97
C ILE A 698 0.71 -39.34 28.92
N THR A 699 1.69 -38.46 29.02
CA THR A 699 1.89 -37.37 28.04
C THR A 699 3.28 -37.48 27.42
N PHE A 700 3.37 -37.43 26.10
CA PHE A 700 4.61 -37.15 25.38
C PHE A 700 4.46 -35.80 24.71
N ASP A 701 5.41 -34.90 24.92
CA ASP A 701 5.47 -33.60 24.27
C ASP A 701 6.86 -33.37 23.69
N ASN A 702 6.98 -33.27 22.36
CA ASN A 702 8.24 -33.12 21.63
C ASN A 702 9.27 -34.22 21.94
N VAL A 703 8.84 -35.49 21.87
CA VAL A 703 9.67 -36.65 22.23
C VAL A 703 10.17 -37.38 20.99
N HIS A 704 11.44 -37.79 20.97
CA HIS A 704 12.04 -38.59 19.90
C HIS A 704 12.35 -40.02 20.38
N LEU A 705 11.90 -41.03 19.64
CA LEU A 705 12.19 -42.45 19.88
C LEU A 705 13.15 -42.98 18.80
N ASP A 706 14.41 -43.20 19.17
CA ASP A 706 15.50 -43.55 18.26
C ASP A 706 16.03 -44.98 18.56
N GLY A 707 15.77 -45.95 17.66
CA GLY A 707 16.36 -47.29 17.72
C GLY A 707 15.90 -48.17 18.89
N VAL A 708 14.71 -47.93 19.43
CA VAL A 708 14.12 -48.67 20.56
C VAL A 708 13.44 -49.95 20.05
N SER A 709 13.81 -51.12 20.61
CA SER A 709 13.17 -52.40 20.28
C SER A 709 12.09 -52.71 21.32
N LEU A 710 10.82 -52.73 20.95
CA LEU A 710 9.72 -52.94 21.90
C LEU A 710 9.50 -54.44 22.10
N GLY A 711 10.14 -55.03 23.11
CA GLY A 711 10.15 -56.49 23.33
C GLY A 711 8.92 -57.04 24.07
N ALA A 712 8.25 -58.02 23.47
CA ALA A 712 7.01 -58.68 23.93
C ALA A 712 7.08 -59.55 25.22
N THR A 713 8.01 -59.33 26.15
CA THR A 713 7.98 -60.13 27.40
C THR A 713 6.89 -59.71 28.39
N SER A 714 6.21 -58.57 28.18
CA SER A 714 5.16 -58.10 29.11
C SER A 714 4.14 -57.10 28.52
N GLY A 715 3.65 -57.27 27.30
CA GLY A 715 2.43 -56.61 26.78
C GLY A 715 2.55 -55.11 26.42
N GLY A 716 2.81 -54.81 25.14
CA GLY A 716 2.64 -53.47 24.55
C GLY A 716 3.54 -52.33 25.05
N LEU A 717 3.59 -51.24 24.29
CA LEU A 717 4.30 -50.00 24.65
C LEU A 717 3.46 -49.24 25.69
N MET A 718 2.14 -49.18 25.47
CA MET A 718 1.16 -48.61 26.38
C MET A 718 -0.13 -49.44 26.33
N GLU A 719 -0.57 -49.98 27.47
CA GLU A 719 -1.90 -50.58 27.62
C GLU A 719 -2.80 -49.55 28.32
N SER A 720 -3.77 -48.98 27.61
CA SER A 720 -4.79 -48.11 28.21
C SER A 720 -5.87 -48.98 28.83
N VAL A 721 -5.91 -49.05 30.15
CA VAL A 721 -7.05 -49.66 30.84
C VAL A 721 -8.18 -48.62 30.88
N ALA A 722 -9.43 -49.04 30.70
CA ALA A 722 -10.60 -48.16 30.65
C ALA A 722 -10.58 -47.07 31.75
N GLY A 723 -10.57 -45.79 31.34
CA GLY A 723 -10.48 -44.63 32.23
C GLY A 723 -9.12 -43.92 32.26
N SER A 724 -8.16 -44.31 31.42
CA SER A 724 -6.85 -43.66 31.29
C SER A 724 -6.81 -42.69 30.10
N THR A 725 -5.99 -41.64 30.17
CA THR A 725 -5.84 -40.63 29.09
C THR A 725 -4.40 -40.49 28.64
N ASN A 726 -4.09 -40.92 27.41
CA ASN A 726 -2.79 -40.69 26.80
C ASN A 726 -2.83 -39.39 25.97
N THR A 727 -1.71 -38.69 25.81
CA THR A 727 -1.59 -37.49 24.97
C THR A 727 -0.24 -37.49 24.27
N PHE A 728 -0.22 -37.35 22.94
CA PHE A 728 1.00 -37.28 22.13
C PHE A 728 1.06 -35.97 21.35
N ASN A 729 1.90 -35.04 21.80
CA ASN A 729 2.23 -33.79 21.12
C ASN A 729 3.62 -33.95 20.51
N ASN A 730 3.77 -33.83 19.19
CA ASN A 730 5.06 -33.91 18.48
C ASN A 730 5.93 -35.14 18.85
N LEU A 731 5.39 -36.35 18.71
CA LEU A 731 6.14 -37.60 18.90
C LEU A 731 6.82 -38.02 17.58
N THR A 732 8.14 -38.19 17.60
CA THR A 732 8.94 -38.63 16.44
C THR A 732 9.43 -40.05 16.62
N LEU A 733 9.18 -40.95 15.67
CA LEU A 733 9.71 -42.32 15.64
C LEU A 733 10.72 -42.47 14.48
N LYS A 734 11.96 -42.86 14.77
CA LYS A 734 13.04 -43.03 13.78
C LYS A 734 13.42 -44.50 13.51
N VAL A 735 14.31 -44.73 12.52
CA VAL A 735 14.80 -46.06 12.07
C VAL A 735 15.02 -47.03 13.23
N GLY A 736 14.45 -48.23 13.14
CA GLY A 736 14.71 -49.32 14.08
C GLY A 736 13.78 -49.35 15.29
N ALA A 737 12.84 -48.41 15.42
CA ALA A 737 11.65 -48.61 16.23
C ALA A 737 10.80 -49.74 15.61
N VAL A 738 10.85 -50.93 16.21
CA VAL A 738 10.10 -52.11 15.74
C VAL A 738 9.07 -52.47 16.80
N PHE A 739 7.78 -52.40 16.44
CA PHE A 739 6.73 -53.16 17.13
C PHE A 739 6.85 -54.60 16.63
N ASP A 740 7.30 -55.52 17.47
CA ASP A 740 7.48 -56.90 17.07
C ASP A 740 6.12 -57.58 16.81
N GLY A 741 6.03 -58.33 15.71
CA GLY A 741 4.79 -58.91 15.19
C GLY A 741 4.26 -60.13 15.96
N ASN A 742 4.44 -60.19 17.28
CA ASN A 742 3.79 -61.20 18.11
C ASN A 742 2.53 -60.60 18.75
N ALA A 743 1.41 -61.31 18.60
CA ALA A 743 0.09 -60.90 19.08
C ALA A 743 0.13 -60.40 20.54
N GLY A 744 -0.01 -59.09 20.74
CA GLY A 744 -0.07 -58.46 22.07
C GLY A 744 0.77 -57.20 22.26
N SER A 745 1.53 -56.74 21.25
CA SER A 745 2.30 -55.49 21.32
C SER A 745 1.48 -54.30 20.78
N VAL A 746 0.93 -53.49 21.70
CA VAL A 746 -0.13 -52.49 21.45
C VAL A 746 0.39 -51.04 21.47
N LEU A 747 0.05 -50.24 20.45
CA LEU A 747 -0.15 -48.79 20.58
C LEU A 747 -1.66 -48.52 20.52
N ASP A 748 -2.27 -48.31 21.68
CA ASP A 748 -3.68 -47.94 21.77
C ASP A 748 -3.81 -46.42 21.64
N VAL A 749 -4.20 -45.95 20.45
CA VAL A 749 -4.54 -44.55 20.19
C VAL A 749 -5.99 -44.22 20.52
N SER A 750 -6.80 -45.18 20.98
CA SER A 750 -8.20 -44.94 21.34
C SER A 750 -8.29 -44.00 22.55
N GLY A 751 -8.42 -42.70 22.25
CA GLY A 751 -8.47 -41.59 23.22
C GLY A 751 -7.44 -40.47 23.06
N THR A 752 -6.53 -40.54 22.08
CA THR A 752 -5.15 -40.06 22.33
C THR A 752 -4.59 -38.95 21.42
N LEU A 753 -5.10 -38.76 20.19
CA LEU A 753 -4.73 -37.63 19.31
C LEU A 753 -5.85 -36.59 19.26
N ASN A 754 -6.12 -35.97 20.40
CA ASN A 754 -7.00 -34.80 20.50
C ASN A 754 -6.16 -33.59 20.94
N ASN A 755 -6.56 -32.38 20.53
CA ASN A 755 -5.87 -31.09 20.70
C ASN A 755 -4.68 -30.80 19.76
N GLY A 756 -4.63 -31.34 18.54
CA GLY A 756 -3.61 -30.96 17.54
C GLY A 756 -2.25 -31.62 17.72
N GLY A 757 -2.19 -32.76 18.41
CA GLY A 757 -0.99 -33.59 18.53
C GLY A 757 -0.51 -34.13 17.18
N LYS A 758 0.79 -34.40 17.06
CA LYS A 758 1.45 -34.87 15.83
C LYS A 758 2.30 -36.10 16.09
N ILE A 759 2.19 -37.12 15.24
CA ILE A 759 3.11 -38.27 15.21
C ILE A 759 3.83 -38.30 13.87
N GLU A 760 5.16 -38.32 13.87
CA GLU A 760 5.97 -38.42 12.66
C GLU A 760 6.71 -39.76 12.61
N LEU A 761 6.51 -40.52 11.53
CA LEU A 761 7.09 -41.84 11.28
C LEU A 761 8.16 -41.73 10.20
N PHE A 762 9.43 -41.73 10.60
CA PHE A 762 10.56 -41.56 9.68
C PHE A 762 11.18 -42.89 9.24
N ASN A 763 11.68 -42.93 8.00
CA ASN A 763 12.86 -43.75 7.66
C ASN A 763 12.66 -45.28 7.81
N ALA A 764 11.60 -45.82 7.20
CA ALA A 764 11.15 -47.23 7.26
C ALA A 764 10.66 -47.74 8.63
N ALA A 765 10.29 -46.85 9.55
CA ALA A 765 9.61 -47.21 10.78
C ALA A 765 8.25 -47.87 10.51
N LYS A 766 7.91 -48.92 11.26
CA LYS A 766 6.59 -49.57 11.19
C LYS A 766 5.82 -49.21 12.46
N ALA A 767 4.67 -48.56 12.35
CA ALA A 767 3.72 -48.41 13.44
C ALA A 767 2.70 -49.55 13.35
N VAL A 768 2.46 -50.27 14.46
CA VAL A 768 1.42 -51.31 14.53
C VAL A 768 0.31 -50.79 15.46
N LEU A 769 -0.88 -50.61 14.89
CA LEU A 769 -2.11 -50.26 15.60
C LEU A 769 -2.80 -51.52 16.09
N THR A 770 -3.31 -51.52 17.32
CA THR A 770 -4.02 -52.67 17.88
C THR A 770 -5.22 -52.21 18.72
N GLY A 771 -6.41 -52.73 18.43
CA GLY A 771 -7.65 -52.43 19.18
C GLY A 771 -8.85 -52.43 18.24
N ASP A 772 -10.04 -52.79 18.76
CA ASP A 772 -11.26 -52.97 17.95
C ASP A 772 -11.68 -51.68 17.18
N THR A 773 -11.33 -50.50 17.71
CA THR A 773 -11.54 -49.18 17.09
C THR A 773 -10.46 -48.20 17.56
N ALA A 774 -9.58 -47.76 16.65
CA ALA A 774 -8.63 -46.68 16.89
C ALA A 774 -9.18 -45.38 16.29
N MET A 775 -9.37 -44.32 17.09
CA MET A 775 -9.83 -43.02 16.61
C MET A 775 -8.67 -42.01 16.58
N ILE A 776 -8.46 -41.36 15.44
CA ILE A 776 -7.64 -40.16 15.29
C ILE A 776 -8.59 -38.96 15.31
N GLY A 777 -8.59 -38.21 16.42
CA GLY A 777 -9.29 -36.94 16.56
C GLY A 777 -8.57 -35.83 15.78
N ASN A 778 -8.60 -34.57 16.20
CA ASN A 778 -8.00 -33.44 15.46
C ASN A 778 -6.44 -33.38 15.38
N GLY A 779 -5.75 -34.51 15.46
CA GLY A 779 -4.28 -34.62 15.33
C GLY A 779 -3.80 -35.06 13.94
N GLU A 780 -2.49 -35.13 13.75
CA GLU A 780 -1.83 -35.47 12.47
C GLU A 780 -0.88 -36.69 12.63
N ILE A 781 -0.92 -37.62 11.68
CA ILE A 781 0.11 -38.66 11.50
C ILE A 781 0.82 -38.43 10.17
N LYS A 782 2.13 -38.20 10.21
CA LYS A 782 2.97 -38.01 9.02
C LYS A 782 3.82 -39.24 8.73
N LEU A 783 3.73 -39.73 7.49
CA LEU A 783 4.46 -40.89 6.98
C LEU A 783 5.59 -40.47 6.04
N ASP A 784 6.81 -40.95 6.29
CA ASP A 784 7.91 -40.90 5.33
C ASP A 784 7.98 -42.14 4.44
N PRO A 785 8.57 -42.05 3.24
CA PRO A 785 8.72 -43.20 2.35
C PRO A 785 9.25 -44.46 3.05
N GLY A 786 8.49 -45.55 2.93
CA GLY A 786 8.78 -46.85 3.56
C GLY A 786 8.23 -47.02 4.97
N ALA A 787 7.65 -45.98 5.58
CA ALA A 787 6.89 -46.12 6.82
C ALA A 787 5.56 -46.82 6.59
N SER A 788 5.10 -47.59 7.59
CA SER A 788 3.85 -48.35 7.47
C SER A 788 2.98 -48.24 8.72
N ILE A 789 1.68 -48.02 8.52
CA ILE A 789 0.64 -48.25 9.54
C ILE A 789 0.13 -49.68 9.34
N LEU A 790 0.29 -50.55 10.34
CA LEU A 790 -0.10 -51.96 10.28
C LEU A 790 -1.16 -52.27 11.33
N ASN A 791 -1.89 -53.37 11.14
CA ASN A 791 -2.83 -53.88 12.14
C ASN A 791 -2.32 -55.18 12.75
N SER A 792 -2.64 -55.45 14.03
CA SER A 792 -2.28 -56.69 14.73
C SER A 792 -3.39 -57.75 14.83
N GLY A 793 -4.63 -57.49 14.35
CA GLY A 793 -5.77 -58.38 14.57
C GLY A 793 -6.91 -58.22 13.56
N ALA A 794 -7.74 -59.26 13.38
CA ALA A 794 -8.80 -59.26 12.37
C ALA A 794 -9.99 -58.33 12.73
N HIS A 795 -10.46 -57.53 11.77
CA HIS A 795 -11.64 -56.65 11.81
C HIS A 795 -11.54 -55.36 12.63
N HIS A 796 -10.35 -54.76 12.74
CA HIS A 796 -10.22 -53.46 13.40
C HIS A 796 -10.55 -52.31 12.44
N THR A 797 -11.07 -51.21 12.98
CA THR A 797 -11.29 -49.96 12.24
C THR A 797 -10.31 -48.88 12.71
N LEU A 798 -9.60 -48.27 11.76
CA LEU A 798 -8.89 -47.01 11.94
C LEU A 798 -9.80 -45.88 11.50
N ASP A 799 -10.25 -45.05 12.43
CA ASP A 799 -11.26 -44.01 12.23
C ASP A 799 -10.63 -42.61 12.31
N LEU A 800 -10.84 -41.77 11.29
CA LEU A 800 -10.37 -40.39 11.21
C LEU A 800 -11.52 -39.41 11.50
N GLU A 801 -11.85 -39.18 12.76
CA GLU A 801 -12.91 -38.24 13.17
C GLU A 801 -12.34 -36.86 13.52
N GLY A 802 -11.85 -36.14 12.50
CA GLY A 802 -11.25 -34.80 12.62
C GLY A 802 -9.76 -34.70 12.35
N GLY A 803 -9.07 -35.84 12.20
CA GLY A 803 -7.61 -35.92 12.07
C GLY A 803 -7.10 -36.04 10.65
N THR A 804 -5.78 -35.91 10.51
CA THR A 804 -5.09 -36.01 9.21
C THR A 804 -4.07 -37.14 9.21
N ILE A 805 -4.06 -37.96 8.17
CA ILE A 805 -2.88 -38.78 7.81
C ILE A 805 -2.26 -38.16 6.57
N ASP A 806 -0.96 -37.85 6.64
CA ASP A 806 -0.19 -37.13 5.61
C ASP A 806 1.07 -37.92 5.18
N GLY A 807 1.55 -37.70 3.96
CA GLY A 807 2.90 -38.01 3.50
C GLY A 807 3.00 -39.11 2.45
N ALA A 808 3.98 -40.01 2.62
CA ALA A 808 4.27 -41.13 1.73
C ALA A 808 4.56 -42.39 2.56
N GLY A 809 4.01 -43.56 2.21
CA GLY A 809 4.10 -44.75 3.05
C GLY A 809 3.07 -45.82 2.71
N THR A 810 2.79 -46.74 3.63
CA THR A 810 1.77 -47.79 3.44
C THR A 810 0.77 -47.82 4.60
N ILE A 811 -0.54 -47.78 4.33
CA ILE A 811 -1.59 -48.03 5.31
C ILE A 811 -2.13 -49.44 5.08
N GLY A 812 -1.87 -50.33 6.03
CA GLY A 812 -2.19 -51.76 5.98
C GLY A 812 -1.10 -52.62 5.32
N ASN A 813 -1.33 -53.93 5.33
CA ASN A 813 -0.47 -54.99 4.77
C ASN A 813 -1.23 -56.00 3.88
N GLY A 814 -2.50 -55.75 3.56
CA GLY A 814 -3.33 -56.58 2.70
C GLY A 814 -3.76 -57.94 3.29
N ASP A 815 -3.74 -58.12 4.61
CA ASP A 815 -4.12 -59.39 5.26
C ASP A 815 -5.62 -59.52 5.61
N HIS A 816 -6.45 -58.62 5.07
CA HIS A 816 -7.91 -58.54 5.28
C HIS A 816 -8.35 -58.21 6.70
N SER A 817 -7.50 -57.52 7.45
CA SER A 817 -7.75 -57.27 8.88
C SER A 817 -8.18 -55.84 9.22
N LEU A 818 -7.87 -54.84 8.38
CA LEU A 818 -8.05 -53.42 8.70
C LEU A 818 -9.15 -52.78 7.85
N THR A 819 -10.04 -51.99 8.48
CA THR A 819 -10.94 -51.05 7.81
C THR A 819 -10.42 -49.64 8.06
N LEU A 820 -10.30 -48.80 7.03
CA LEU A 820 -10.00 -47.38 7.20
C LEU A 820 -11.29 -46.58 7.05
N ASP A 821 -11.75 -45.91 8.10
CA ASP A 821 -12.92 -45.03 8.08
C ASP A 821 -12.48 -43.58 8.18
N ILE A 822 -12.90 -42.75 7.23
CA ILE A 822 -12.58 -41.32 7.20
C ILE A 822 -13.87 -40.56 7.55
N GLY A 823 -13.97 -40.06 8.77
CA GLY A 823 -15.12 -39.29 9.27
C GLY A 823 -15.30 -37.94 8.58
N PHE A 824 -16.39 -37.21 8.86
CA PHE A 824 -16.78 -35.97 8.15
C PHE A 824 -15.74 -34.84 8.17
N SER A 825 -14.90 -34.81 9.20
CA SER A 825 -13.80 -33.85 9.37
C SER A 825 -12.42 -34.49 9.25
N GLY A 826 -12.34 -35.77 8.90
CA GLY A 826 -11.08 -36.48 8.67
C GLY A 826 -10.48 -36.13 7.30
N THR A 827 -9.15 -36.17 7.23
CA THR A 827 -8.39 -35.93 6.00
C THR A 827 -7.35 -37.03 5.80
N LEU A 828 -7.25 -37.53 4.57
CA LEU A 828 -6.15 -38.38 4.11
C LEU A 828 -5.44 -37.63 2.98
N ASP A 829 -4.23 -37.15 3.24
CA ASP A 829 -3.43 -36.29 2.36
C ASP A 829 -2.18 -37.04 1.85
N ALA A 830 -1.93 -36.98 0.54
CA ALA A 830 -0.70 -37.48 -0.07
C ALA A 830 0.05 -36.30 -0.71
N ASN A 831 0.94 -35.68 0.07
CA ASN A 831 1.82 -34.59 -0.38
C ASN A 831 3.29 -35.02 -0.59
N GLY A 832 3.59 -36.32 -0.42
CA GLY A 832 4.95 -36.85 -0.46
C GLY A 832 5.49 -37.12 -1.88
N SER A 833 6.82 -37.21 -2.00
CA SER A 833 7.52 -37.52 -3.27
C SER A 833 7.38 -38.97 -3.75
N GLN A 834 6.77 -39.84 -2.94
CA GLN A 834 6.46 -41.23 -3.25
C GLN A 834 4.98 -41.48 -2.95
N PRO A 835 4.34 -42.48 -3.58
CA PRO A 835 2.93 -42.75 -3.32
C PRO A 835 2.66 -43.12 -1.86
N LEU A 836 1.50 -42.71 -1.37
CA LEU A 836 0.87 -43.28 -0.18
C LEU A 836 0.02 -44.47 -0.64
N GLU A 837 0.50 -45.68 -0.34
CA GLU A 837 -0.17 -46.94 -0.63
C GLU A 837 -1.20 -47.24 0.46
N VAL A 838 -2.42 -47.57 0.09
CA VAL A 838 -3.50 -47.96 1.00
C VAL A 838 -3.93 -49.37 0.64
N ASN A 839 -3.50 -50.33 1.46
CA ASN A 839 -3.76 -51.76 1.34
C ASN A 839 -4.12 -52.33 2.73
N THR A 840 -5.30 -51.94 3.21
CA THR A 840 -5.92 -52.42 4.44
C THR A 840 -6.37 -53.88 4.34
N GLY A 841 -6.61 -54.37 3.13
CA GLY A 841 -7.10 -55.71 2.82
C GLY A 841 -8.61 -55.90 3.03
N ASN A 842 -9.34 -54.89 3.51
CA ASN A 842 -10.79 -54.95 3.68
C ASN A 842 -11.50 -53.83 2.91
N ALA A 843 -11.77 -52.69 3.56
CA ALA A 843 -12.50 -51.58 2.97
C ALA A 843 -11.95 -50.24 3.46
N VAL A 844 -12.07 -49.24 2.59
CA VAL A 844 -11.91 -47.83 2.96
C VAL A 844 -13.27 -47.15 2.87
N THR A 845 -13.80 -46.62 3.96
CA THR A 845 -15.01 -45.79 3.96
C THR A 845 -14.62 -44.32 4.11
N SER A 846 -15.29 -43.42 3.40
CA SER A 846 -15.00 -41.99 3.50
C SER A 846 -16.26 -41.12 3.52
N ASN A 847 -16.31 -40.22 4.50
CA ASN A 847 -17.22 -39.10 4.65
C ASN A 847 -16.46 -37.75 4.70
N GLY A 848 -15.12 -37.79 4.77
CA GLY A 848 -14.21 -36.64 4.88
C GLY A 848 -13.46 -36.33 3.58
N LEU A 849 -12.21 -35.89 3.67
CA LEU A 849 -11.38 -35.49 2.54
C LEU A 849 -10.31 -36.54 2.21
N ILE A 850 -10.19 -36.93 0.94
CA ILE A 850 -9.03 -37.65 0.38
C ILE A 850 -8.39 -36.69 -0.62
N GLU A 851 -7.13 -36.30 -0.42
CA GLU A 851 -6.50 -35.23 -1.21
C GLU A 851 -5.06 -35.57 -1.63
N ALA A 852 -4.79 -35.50 -2.94
CA ALA A 852 -3.42 -35.61 -3.47
C ALA A 852 -2.97 -34.25 -4.02
N LEU A 853 -2.15 -33.53 -3.25
CA LEU A 853 -1.50 -32.28 -3.67
C LEU A 853 -0.06 -32.55 -4.08
N GLN A 854 0.24 -32.52 -5.39
CA GLN A 854 1.58 -32.83 -5.96
C GLN A 854 2.11 -34.27 -5.68
N GLY A 855 1.49 -35.04 -4.79
CA GLY A 855 1.82 -36.44 -4.48
C GLY A 855 0.88 -37.45 -5.14
N SER A 856 0.98 -38.70 -4.72
CA SER A 856 0.24 -39.80 -5.34
C SER A 856 -0.41 -40.73 -4.32
N PHE A 857 -1.64 -41.17 -4.57
CA PHE A 857 -2.30 -42.25 -3.85
C PHE A 857 -2.41 -43.51 -4.68
N ASN A 858 -2.24 -44.65 -4.04
CA ASN A 858 -2.50 -45.96 -4.61
C ASN A 858 -3.39 -46.77 -3.65
N PHE A 859 -4.66 -46.92 -4.00
CA PHE A 859 -5.62 -47.72 -3.24
C PHE A 859 -5.71 -49.12 -3.84
N ASP A 860 -5.19 -50.10 -3.11
CA ASP A 860 -5.35 -51.52 -3.42
C ASP A 860 -6.71 -52.06 -2.93
N ASP A 861 -7.43 -51.36 -2.06
CA ASP A 861 -8.75 -51.78 -1.58
C ASP A 861 -9.90 -51.05 -2.28
N ALA A 862 -11.11 -51.61 -2.18
CA ALA A 862 -12.32 -50.92 -2.61
C ALA A 862 -12.61 -49.72 -1.70
N VAL A 863 -12.84 -48.57 -2.31
CA VAL A 863 -13.13 -47.31 -1.59
C VAL A 863 -14.62 -46.98 -1.68
N PHE A 864 -15.26 -46.77 -0.53
CA PHE A 864 -16.66 -46.39 -0.37
C PHE A 864 -16.75 -44.95 0.15
N ASN A 865 -16.63 -43.98 -0.75
CA ASN A 865 -16.86 -42.59 -0.43
C ASN A 865 -18.37 -42.32 -0.35
N THR A 866 -18.94 -42.23 0.85
CA THR A 866 -20.39 -42.08 1.04
C THR A 866 -20.83 -40.62 0.92
N PHE A 867 -20.12 -39.70 1.56
CA PHE A 867 -20.40 -38.25 1.54
C PHE A 867 -19.16 -37.36 1.39
N GLY A 868 -17.96 -37.94 1.36
CA GLY A 868 -16.70 -37.21 1.38
C GLY A 868 -16.29 -36.58 0.06
N THR A 869 -15.17 -35.87 0.06
CA THR A 869 -14.57 -35.27 -1.13
C THR A 869 -13.27 -35.98 -1.48
N VAL A 870 -13.09 -36.33 -2.75
CA VAL A 870 -11.82 -36.80 -3.32
C VAL A 870 -11.28 -35.70 -4.21
N THR A 871 -10.05 -35.23 -3.97
CA THR A 871 -9.42 -34.15 -4.73
C THR A 871 -8.04 -34.53 -5.21
N ALA A 872 -7.77 -34.34 -6.51
CA ALA A 872 -6.41 -34.35 -7.06
C ALA A 872 -6.08 -32.97 -7.63
N ASP A 873 -4.98 -32.36 -7.19
CA ASP A 873 -4.57 -31.02 -7.60
C ASP A 873 -3.05 -30.88 -7.73
N GLN A 874 -2.61 -29.83 -8.43
CA GLN A 874 -1.21 -29.46 -8.64
C GLN A 874 -0.34 -30.57 -9.24
N GLY A 875 -0.92 -31.46 -10.06
CA GLY A 875 -0.21 -32.59 -10.66
C GLY A 875 -0.26 -33.87 -9.83
N GLY A 876 -1.07 -33.91 -8.77
CA GLY A 876 -1.29 -35.10 -7.98
C GLY A 876 -2.03 -36.20 -8.73
N THR A 877 -1.82 -37.46 -8.32
CA THR A 877 -2.45 -38.62 -8.97
C THR A 877 -3.11 -39.57 -7.97
N ILE A 878 -4.30 -40.09 -8.24
CA ILE A 878 -4.97 -41.07 -7.37
C ILE A 878 -5.36 -42.31 -8.18
N ASP A 879 -4.83 -43.47 -7.82
CA ASP A 879 -5.13 -44.76 -8.46
C ASP A 879 -6.00 -45.63 -7.53
N PHE A 880 -7.26 -45.86 -7.90
CA PHE A 880 -8.21 -46.76 -7.23
C PHE A 880 -8.28 -48.10 -7.96
N ARG A 881 -7.37 -49.01 -7.62
CA ARG A 881 -7.16 -50.27 -8.36
C ARG A 881 -8.31 -51.26 -8.23
N ASN A 882 -9.03 -51.25 -7.11
CA ASN A 882 -10.15 -52.17 -6.84
C ASN A 882 -11.53 -51.47 -6.79
N GLY A 883 -11.62 -50.26 -7.37
CA GLY A 883 -12.87 -49.55 -7.58
C GLY A 883 -13.22 -48.52 -6.50
N LEU A 884 -14.12 -47.60 -6.87
CA LEU A 884 -14.58 -46.47 -6.07
C LEU A 884 -16.10 -46.38 -6.14
N THR A 885 -16.79 -46.53 -5.03
CA THR A 885 -18.19 -46.14 -4.89
C THR A 885 -18.23 -44.72 -4.35
N ASN A 886 -18.79 -43.78 -5.12
CA ASN A 886 -18.80 -42.36 -4.78
C ASN A 886 -20.23 -41.80 -4.65
N GLY A 887 -20.62 -41.45 -3.44
CA GLY A 887 -21.80 -40.67 -3.07
C GLY A 887 -21.50 -39.20 -2.70
N GLY A 888 -20.22 -38.83 -2.62
CA GLY A 888 -19.75 -37.47 -2.37
C GLY A 888 -19.19 -36.79 -3.62
N ILE A 889 -18.20 -35.91 -3.50
CA ILE A 889 -17.64 -35.13 -4.62
C ILE A 889 -16.28 -35.71 -5.04
N VAL A 890 -16.02 -35.84 -6.34
CA VAL A 890 -14.67 -36.09 -6.89
C VAL A 890 -14.27 -34.89 -7.74
N ASN A 891 -13.21 -34.19 -7.37
CA ASN A 891 -12.63 -33.03 -8.05
C ASN A 891 -11.24 -33.37 -8.60
N VAL A 892 -11.01 -33.14 -9.89
CA VAL A 892 -9.70 -33.34 -10.51
C VAL A 892 -9.33 -32.08 -11.28
N HIS A 893 -8.26 -31.41 -10.83
CA HIS A 893 -7.79 -30.14 -11.38
C HIS A 893 -6.78 -30.31 -12.52
N THR A 894 -6.45 -29.21 -13.20
CA THR A 894 -5.54 -29.18 -14.35
C THR A 894 -4.20 -29.87 -14.06
N GLY A 895 -3.79 -30.78 -14.93
CA GLY A 895 -2.52 -31.51 -14.82
C GLY A 895 -2.54 -32.69 -13.83
N SER A 896 -3.65 -32.94 -13.16
CA SER A 896 -3.84 -34.02 -12.18
C SER A 896 -4.68 -35.16 -12.78
N GLU A 897 -4.52 -36.37 -12.23
CA GLU A 897 -5.16 -37.58 -12.76
C GLU A 897 -5.79 -38.43 -11.65
N VAL A 898 -6.99 -38.97 -11.90
CA VAL A 898 -7.58 -40.03 -11.09
C VAL A 898 -7.84 -41.24 -12.00
N ASP A 899 -7.31 -42.40 -11.65
CA ASP A 899 -7.54 -43.67 -12.33
C ASP A 899 -8.41 -44.58 -11.43
N VAL A 900 -9.43 -45.21 -12.01
CA VAL A 900 -10.26 -46.20 -11.36
C VAL A 900 -10.26 -47.47 -12.23
N SER A 901 -9.29 -48.35 -12.00
CA SER A 901 -9.13 -49.61 -12.73
C SER A 901 -10.17 -50.70 -12.37
N GLY A 902 -11.21 -50.35 -11.60
CA GLY A 902 -12.29 -51.27 -11.19
C GLY A 902 -13.68 -50.75 -11.57
N ASN A 903 -14.65 -50.95 -10.67
CA ASN A 903 -15.96 -50.33 -10.80
C ASN A 903 -15.97 -48.94 -10.14
N PHE A 904 -16.25 -47.90 -10.91
CA PHE A 904 -16.65 -46.59 -10.41
C PHE A 904 -18.18 -46.50 -10.35
N VAL A 905 -18.75 -46.49 -9.14
CA VAL A 905 -20.20 -46.33 -8.94
C VAL A 905 -20.47 -44.87 -8.57
N ASN A 906 -20.92 -44.07 -9.53
CA ASN A 906 -21.15 -42.64 -9.35
C ASN A 906 -22.57 -42.32 -8.87
N ASN A 907 -22.67 -41.56 -7.78
CA ASN A 907 -23.89 -40.91 -7.29
C ASN A 907 -23.78 -39.37 -7.21
N GLY A 908 -22.70 -38.78 -7.77
CA GLY A 908 -22.50 -37.34 -8.02
C GLY A 908 -21.02 -36.99 -8.22
N THR A 909 -20.59 -36.42 -9.35
CA THR A 909 -19.16 -36.12 -9.63
C THR A 909 -18.99 -34.81 -10.41
N VAL A 910 -17.94 -34.02 -10.12
CA VAL A 910 -17.60 -32.79 -10.84
C VAL A 910 -16.11 -32.76 -11.21
N LEU A 911 -15.78 -32.96 -12.47
CA LEU A 911 -14.44 -32.79 -13.02
C LEU A 911 -14.19 -31.32 -13.39
N ASP A 912 -13.05 -30.75 -13.01
CA ASP A 912 -12.65 -29.39 -13.38
C ASP A 912 -11.22 -29.36 -13.97
N SER A 913 -11.10 -29.54 -15.29
CA SER A 913 -9.86 -29.40 -16.06
C SER A 913 -8.80 -30.52 -15.93
N GLY A 914 -8.99 -31.52 -15.05
CA GLY A 914 -8.13 -32.71 -14.93
C GLY A 914 -8.56 -33.94 -15.75
N VAL A 915 -7.92 -35.09 -15.53
CA VAL A 915 -8.21 -36.37 -16.21
C VAL A 915 -8.79 -37.40 -15.22
N LEU A 916 -9.95 -37.96 -15.53
CA LEU A 916 -10.54 -39.10 -14.81
C LEU A 916 -10.60 -40.30 -15.75
N LYS A 917 -9.83 -41.35 -15.46
CA LYS A 917 -9.85 -42.64 -16.15
C LYS A 917 -10.66 -43.64 -15.33
N VAL A 918 -11.54 -44.37 -15.99
CA VAL A 918 -12.42 -45.35 -15.36
C VAL A 918 -12.52 -46.58 -16.23
N GLU A 919 -12.29 -47.75 -15.65
CA GLU A 919 -12.56 -49.00 -16.35
C GLU A 919 -14.08 -49.20 -16.46
N ASN A 920 -14.82 -49.37 -15.36
CA ASN A 920 -16.26 -49.64 -15.41
C ASN A 920 -17.06 -48.55 -14.68
N LEU A 921 -17.77 -47.68 -15.39
CA LEU A 921 -18.60 -46.60 -14.84
C LEU A 921 -20.08 -47.02 -14.71
N SER A 922 -20.64 -46.98 -13.51
CA SER A 922 -22.06 -47.27 -13.25
C SER A 922 -22.64 -46.33 -12.19
N GLY A 923 -23.90 -46.52 -11.77
CA GLY A 923 -24.56 -45.69 -10.76
C GLY A 923 -25.71 -44.83 -11.31
N THR A 924 -26.20 -43.91 -10.48
CA THR A 924 -27.39 -43.07 -10.78
C THR A 924 -27.14 -41.57 -10.72
N GLY A 925 -25.93 -41.15 -10.35
CA GLY A 925 -25.54 -39.75 -10.27
C GLY A 925 -25.08 -39.16 -11.59
N THR A 926 -25.06 -37.82 -11.63
CA THR A 926 -24.48 -37.05 -12.73
C THR A 926 -22.97 -37.00 -12.62
N VAL A 927 -22.25 -37.14 -13.74
CA VAL A 927 -20.83 -36.79 -13.87
C VAL A 927 -20.74 -35.51 -14.71
N SER A 928 -20.35 -34.40 -14.10
CA SER A 928 -20.18 -33.12 -14.79
C SER A 928 -18.72 -32.90 -15.15
N VAL A 929 -18.41 -32.68 -16.43
CA VAL A 929 -17.06 -32.48 -16.95
C VAL A 929 -16.86 -31.04 -17.44
N ASN A 930 -16.25 -30.21 -16.61
CA ASN A 930 -15.90 -28.83 -16.95
C ASN A 930 -14.43 -28.79 -17.36
N ASN A 931 -14.14 -28.44 -18.60
CA ASN A 931 -12.77 -28.28 -19.13
C ASN A 931 -11.79 -29.48 -19.02
N GLY A 932 -12.16 -30.63 -18.45
CA GLY A 932 -11.30 -31.82 -18.30
C GLY A 932 -11.62 -32.96 -19.28
N THR A 933 -11.05 -34.15 -19.00
CA THR A 933 -11.24 -35.37 -19.81
C THR A 933 -11.73 -36.53 -18.95
N LEU A 934 -12.86 -37.13 -19.35
CA LEU A 934 -13.32 -38.42 -18.81
C LEU A 934 -13.01 -39.53 -19.81
N ALA A 935 -12.21 -40.53 -19.43
CA ALA A 935 -11.91 -41.70 -20.24
C ALA A 935 -12.54 -42.96 -19.63
N VAL A 936 -13.42 -43.63 -20.38
CA VAL A 936 -14.06 -44.89 -19.97
C VAL A 936 -13.59 -46.02 -20.88
N THR A 937 -12.90 -47.01 -20.33
CA THR A 937 -12.26 -48.08 -21.12
C THR A 937 -13.02 -49.41 -21.11
N GLY A 938 -13.90 -49.62 -20.12
CA GLY A 938 -14.78 -50.77 -19.93
C GLY A 938 -16.27 -50.36 -19.88
N ASN A 939 -17.07 -50.93 -18.98
CA ASN A 939 -18.54 -50.84 -19.04
C ASN A 939 -19.10 -49.45 -18.66
N LEU A 940 -20.17 -49.01 -19.33
CA LEU A 940 -20.94 -47.81 -18.97
C LEU A 940 -22.41 -48.15 -18.63
N GLY A 941 -22.83 -47.84 -17.41
CA GLY A 941 -24.13 -48.24 -16.86
C GLY A 941 -25.35 -47.43 -17.34
N GLY A 942 -26.52 -48.07 -17.23
CA GLY A 942 -27.88 -47.61 -17.62
C GLY A 942 -28.25 -46.18 -17.32
N ASN A 943 -27.90 -45.80 -16.11
CA ASN A 943 -28.49 -44.65 -15.44
C ASN A 943 -27.45 -43.56 -15.18
N VAL A 944 -26.27 -43.67 -15.79
CA VAL A 944 -25.20 -42.68 -15.68
C VAL A 944 -25.51 -41.50 -16.59
N VAL A 945 -25.60 -40.30 -16.01
CA VAL A 945 -25.81 -39.06 -16.75
C VAL A 945 -24.48 -38.32 -16.86
N LEU A 946 -23.98 -38.09 -18.08
CA LEU A 946 -22.77 -37.29 -18.31
C LEU A 946 -23.15 -35.89 -18.83
N THR A 947 -22.63 -34.84 -18.20
CA THR A 947 -22.87 -33.43 -18.56
C THR A 947 -21.55 -32.67 -18.68
N GLY A 948 -21.50 -31.51 -19.36
CA GLY A 948 -20.27 -30.68 -19.41
C GLY A 948 -19.89 -30.09 -20.78
N THR A 949 -18.73 -29.44 -20.87
CA THR A 949 -18.30 -28.63 -22.05
C THR A 949 -17.08 -29.16 -22.83
N ASN A 950 -16.43 -30.27 -22.43
CA ASN A 950 -15.15 -30.70 -23.02
C ASN A 950 -15.09 -32.18 -23.53
N SER A 951 -14.06 -32.98 -23.22
CA SER A 951 -13.74 -34.22 -23.95
C SER A 951 -14.17 -35.50 -23.21
N PHE A 952 -14.83 -36.41 -23.94
CA PHE A 952 -15.12 -37.78 -23.48
C PHE A 952 -14.37 -38.77 -24.36
N VAL A 953 -13.66 -39.73 -23.77
CA VAL A 953 -12.95 -40.78 -24.49
C VAL A 953 -13.52 -42.14 -24.13
N PHE A 954 -13.88 -42.94 -25.13
CA PHE A 954 -14.36 -44.31 -24.95
C PHE A 954 -13.39 -45.28 -25.62
N GLY A 955 -12.89 -46.24 -24.85
CA GLY A 955 -11.89 -47.22 -25.29
C GLY A 955 -12.48 -48.46 -25.99
N PRO A 956 -11.61 -49.28 -26.62
CA PRO A 956 -11.99 -50.43 -27.46
C PRO A 956 -12.64 -51.61 -26.72
N ASP A 957 -12.49 -51.69 -25.39
CA ASP A 957 -12.97 -52.80 -24.56
C ASP A 957 -14.23 -52.45 -23.73
N ALA A 958 -14.97 -51.40 -24.11
CA ALA A 958 -16.19 -50.98 -23.43
C ALA A 958 -17.37 -51.97 -23.65
N ARG A 959 -17.44 -53.04 -22.84
CA ARG A 959 -18.26 -54.25 -23.08
C ARG A 959 -19.59 -54.34 -22.31
N GLN A 960 -20.49 -53.36 -22.40
CA GLN A 960 -21.97 -53.47 -22.20
C GLN A 960 -22.56 -52.11 -21.83
N THR A 961 -23.57 -51.68 -22.59
CA THR A 961 -24.23 -50.37 -22.39
C THR A 961 -25.72 -50.46 -22.75
N SER A 962 -26.60 -50.56 -21.76
CA SER A 962 -27.73 -49.62 -21.78
C SER A 962 -27.25 -48.49 -20.90
N GLY A 963 -27.36 -47.23 -21.32
CA GLY A 963 -26.76 -46.09 -20.64
C GLY A 963 -27.20 -44.83 -21.36
N VAL A 964 -27.97 -43.94 -20.71
CA VAL A 964 -28.44 -42.69 -21.33
C VAL A 964 -27.50 -41.54 -20.97
N ILE A 965 -26.52 -41.25 -21.85
CA ILE A 965 -25.86 -39.94 -21.81
C ILE A 965 -26.90 -38.88 -22.17
N SER A 966 -27.17 -37.91 -21.29
CA SER A 966 -28.10 -36.80 -21.57
C SER A 966 -27.57 -35.50 -20.98
N ASN A 967 -27.76 -34.38 -21.70
CA ASN A 967 -27.38 -33.00 -21.32
C ASN A 967 -25.88 -32.65 -21.28
N TYR A 968 -25.19 -32.75 -22.41
CA TYR A 968 -23.92 -32.01 -22.59
C TYR A 968 -24.14 -30.76 -23.48
N THR A 969 -23.13 -29.89 -23.55
CA THR A 969 -23.24 -28.52 -24.10
C THR A 969 -22.76 -28.49 -25.56
N PRO A 970 -23.30 -27.65 -26.47
CA PRO A 970 -22.80 -27.58 -27.84
C PRO A 970 -21.29 -27.23 -27.88
N GLY A 971 -20.48 -28.08 -28.52
CA GLY A 971 -19.00 -27.94 -28.57
C GLY A 971 -18.20 -29.06 -27.89
N THR A 972 -18.84 -29.94 -27.11
CA THR A 972 -18.23 -31.15 -26.52
C THR A 972 -17.62 -32.07 -27.61
N THR A 973 -16.42 -32.60 -27.35
CA THR A 973 -15.72 -33.54 -28.25
C THR A 973 -15.84 -34.97 -27.75
N LEU A 974 -16.27 -35.88 -28.62
CA LEU A 974 -16.43 -37.31 -28.31
C LEU A 974 -15.38 -38.14 -29.06
N VAL A 975 -14.40 -38.70 -28.36
CA VAL A 975 -13.37 -39.58 -28.95
C VAL A 975 -13.80 -41.04 -28.77
N LEU A 976 -13.98 -41.74 -29.88
CA LEU A 976 -14.40 -43.15 -29.93
C LEU A 976 -13.23 -43.98 -30.47
N ASP A 977 -12.51 -44.67 -29.59
CA ASP A 977 -11.43 -45.58 -29.96
C ASP A 977 -11.94 -47.02 -30.01
N GLY A 978 -11.65 -47.74 -31.10
CA GLY A 978 -12.06 -49.15 -31.29
C GLY A 978 -13.47 -49.43 -31.82
N PHE A 979 -14.30 -48.41 -32.09
CA PHE A 979 -15.62 -48.59 -32.72
C PHE A 979 -15.51 -48.66 -34.26
N ASP A 980 -16.38 -49.44 -34.94
CA ASP A 980 -16.32 -49.65 -36.40
C ASP A 980 -16.43 -48.32 -37.18
N THR A 981 -15.78 -48.28 -38.34
CA THR A 981 -15.69 -47.21 -39.35
C THR A 981 -17.01 -46.63 -39.87
N LYS A 982 -18.17 -47.01 -39.30
CA LYS A 982 -19.52 -46.57 -39.69
C LYS A 982 -20.20 -45.62 -38.70
N VAL A 983 -19.44 -44.92 -37.86
CA VAL A 983 -19.96 -43.92 -36.90
C VAL A 983 -20.86 -42.86 -37.57
N ASP A 984 -20.60 -42.51 -38.84
CA ASP A 984 -21.39 -41.52 -39.59
C ASP A 984 -22.81 -41.99 -39.97
N GLU A 985 -23.10 -43.31 -40.01
CA GLU A 985 -24.43 -43.87 -40.29
C GLU A 985 -25.26 -44.13 -39.00
N ALA A 986 -24.61 -44.02 -37.84
CA ALA A 986 -25.15 -44.37 -36.52
C ALA A 986 -25.87 -43.22 -35.79
N PHE A 987 -25.74 -41.98 -36.29
CA PHE A 987 -26.38 -40.80 -35.68
C PHE A 987 -27.73 -40.47 -36.31
N ASN A 988 -28.81 -40.60 -35.54
CA ASN A 988 -30.14 -40.14 -35.92
C ASN A 988 -30.29 -38.64 -35.62
N THR A 989 -30.19 -37.82 -36.67
CA THR A 989 -30.31 -36.34 -36.62
C THR A 989 -31.69 -35.83 -36.23
N GLN A 990 -32.74 -36.66 -36.22
CA GLN A 990 -34.10 -36.29 -35.82
C GLN A 990 -34.36 -36.49 -34.34
N THR A 991 -33.76 -37.53 -33.76
CA THR A 991 -33.86 -37.84 -32.32
C THR A 991 -32.64 -37.37 -31.51
N ASN A 992 -31.59 -36.91 -32.21
CA ASN A 992 -30.23 -36.69 -31.68
C ASN A 992 -29.71 -37.91 -30.91
N ILE A 993 -29.84 -39.12 -31.48
CA ILE A 993 -29.40 -40.35 -30.83
C ILE A 993 -28.28 -40.96 -31.66
N LEU A 994 -27.13 -41.25 -31.04
CA LEU A 994 -26.02 -41.98 -31.65
C LEU A 994 -26.04 -43.44 -31.15
N THR A 995 -26.17 -44.41 -32.06
CA THR A 995 -26.14 -45.84 -31.72
C THR A 995 -24.91 -46.51 -32.29
N LEU A 996 -23.90 -46.74 -31.45
CA LEU A 996 -22.65 -47.38 -31.82
C LEU A 996 -22.75 -48.89 -31.62
N THR A 997 -22.05 -49.65 -32.47
CA THR A 997 -21.90 -51.10 -32.32
C THR A 997 -20.42 -51.45 -32.38
N ASP A 998 -19.93 -52.21 -31.40
CA ASP A 998 -18.55 -52.67 -31.38
C ASP A 998 -18.31 -53.84 -32.37
N ALA A 999 -17.05 -54.29 -32.50
CA ALA A 999 -16.67 -55.41 -33.38
C ALA A 999 -17.32 -56.76 -32.96
N ASP A 1000 -17.79 -56.87 -31.72
CA ASP A 1000 -18.44 -58.04 -31.13
C ASP A 1000 -19.99 -57.95 -31.17
N HIS A 1001 -20.56 -56.92 -31.81
CA HIS A 1001 -22.01 -56.62 -31.96
C HIS A 1001 -22.75 -56.13 -30.70
N HIS A 1002 -22.06 -55.58 -29.70
CA HIS A 1002 -22.70 -54.91 -28.57
C HIS A 1002 -23.12 -53.48 -28.95
N MET A 1003 -24.32 -53.06 -28.54
CA MET A 1003 -24.85 -51.72 -28.86
C MET A 1003 -24.69 -50.72 -27.71
N MET A 1004 -24.29 -49.50 -28.03
CA MET A 1004 -24.24 -48.32 -27.16
C MET A 1004 -25.13 -47.22 -27.72
N THR A 1005 -25.98 -46.61 -26.90
CA THR A 1005 -26.88 -45.52 -27.32
C THR A 1005 -26.57 -44.25 -26.55
N LEU A 1006 -26.29 -43.14 -27.23
CA LEU A 1006 -25.97 -41.85 -26.63
C LEU A 1006 -27.00 -40.79 -27.07
N HIS A 1007 -27.58 -40.01 -26.15
CA HIS A 1007 -28.43 -38.87 -26.52
C HIS A 1007 -27.59 -37.60 -26.58
N LEU A 1008 -27.57 -37.01 -27.77
CA LEU A 1008 -26.69 -35.92 -28.14
C LEU A 1008 -27.41 -34.56 -28.09
N ALA A 1009 -26.72 -33.50 -27.67
CA ALA A 1009 -27.25 -32.14 -27.78
C ALA A 1009 -27.12 -31.61 -29.23
N PRO A 1010 -27.98 -30.69 -29.69
CA PRO A 1010 -27.82 -30.07 -31.00
C PRO A 1010 -26.47 -29.35 -31.14
N GLY A 1011 -25.69 -29.63 -32.20
CA GLY A 1011 -24.40 -28.95 -32.49
C GLY A 1011 -23.14 -29.63 -31.96
N SER A 1012 -23.24 -30.91 -31.59
CA SER A 1012 -22.13 -31.74 -31.09
C SER A 1012 -21.13 -32.12 -32.18
N LEU A 1013 -19.84 -32.21 -31.85
CA LEU A 1013 -18.79 -32.67 -32.77
C LEU A 1013 -18.45 -34.15 -32.50
N ILE A 1014 -18.52 -34.98 -33.54
CA ILE A 1014 -18.12 -36.40 -33.50
C ILE A 1014 -16.91 -36.57 -34.44
N PRO A 1015 -15.68 -36.65 -33.91
CA PRO A 1015 -14.49 -37.09 -34.65
C PRO A 1015 -14.63 -38.50 -35.24
N GLN A 1016 -14.09 -38.74 -36.44
CA GLN A 1016 -14.05 -40.08 -37.07
C GLN A 1016 -13.11 -41.04 -36.30
N ALA A 1017 -13.53 -42.31 -36.18
CA ALA A 1017 -12.77 -43.38 -35.54
C ALA A 1017 -11.36 -43.51 -36.13
N HIS A 1018 -10.33 -43.32 -35.30
CA HIS A 1018 -8.94 -43.48 -35.72
C HIS A 1018 -8.50 -44.93 -35.51
N GLY A 1019 -8.28 -45.65 -36.62
CA GLY A 1019 -7.70 -46.99 -36.58
C GLY A 1019 -6.21 -46.98 -36.18
N ALA A 1020 -5.90 -47.79 -35.17
CA ALA A 1020 -4.58 -48.30 -34.74
C ALA A 1020 -3.61 -47.33 -34.03
N ALA A 1021 -3.26 -47.73 -32.80
CA ALA A 1021 -2.56 -47.01 -31.74
C ALA A 1021 -1.05 -46.73 -31.95
N SER A 1022 -0.56 -45.68 -31.29
CA SER A 1022 0.47 -45.73 -30.24
C SER A 1022 0.58 -44.35 -29.57
N ASP A 1023 0.53 -44.34 -28.25
CA ASP A 1023 0.74 -43.20 -27.34
C ASP A 1023 -0.42 -42.20 -27.23
N PHE A 1024 -1.24 -42.41 -26.20
CA PHE A 1024 -2.18 -41.44 -25.64
C PHE A 1024 -1.37 -40.19 -25.21
N LEU A 1025 -1.45 -39.10 -25.96
CA LEU A 1025 -0.89 -37.81 -25.59
C LEU A 1025 -2.01 -36.78 -25.57
N ILE A 1026 -2.44 -36.39 -24.36
CA ILE A 1026 -2.97 -35.05 -24.07
C ILE A 1026 -2.08 -34.47 -22.99
#